data_AF-A0A7C8JT38-F1
#
_entry.id   AF-A0A7C8JT38-F1
#
_cell.length_a   1.000
_cell.length_b   1.000
_cell.length_c   1.000
_cell.angle_alpha   90.00
_cell.angle_beta   90.00
_cell.angle_gamma   90.00
#
_symmetry.space_group_name_H-M   'P 1'
#
loop_
_entity.id
_entity.type
_entity.pdbx_description
1 polymer ?
#
loop_
_entity_poly.entity_id
_entity_poly.type
_entity_poly.pdbx_seq_one_letter_code
_entity_poly.pdbx_strand_id
1 'polypeptide(L)'
;MFAPRLLSHATSRCLRGAIRTSQSPILSQLEASTNFVKPSSFNAIRSIRTVRPTPAAATRTPLACNLNPIARRQSPILRQIRRYADEAKANGKVKKPRGRIFKAVIRTLTTLGLIGGVLGGALVCFFIYDATTYKEDPEVVDVPVSELALNPERGGPKNLPIARVLVDDDESEGKGTCKHKPKLVILGCGWGSVAILKTLQADQYHVTVVSPSNYFLFTPFLPSATVGTLELRSLVEPIRTILARIKGHFLQAEAESVDFSEKLVEVSQVIDGEKRHFYLPYDKLIIGVGSKTNTHGVEGLEHCQFLKTIDDARKIRKKAIGNFEKAVLPTTSDEERKRLLSFVICGGGPTGIEFAAEIYDMLNEDLIRHYPRILRNEVSVHVIQSRSHILNTYDEALSMYAEERFARDHVEVYTNARVQEVKQDKIVFSEKTEDGKVVTKEIPYGLCLWSTGVSQTDFAKNLATKLDKQTNKHALETDTHLRLIGAPIGDVYAIGDCSTVQYNLAQNIMTFLREIAWEKGKDPKEVHLTFKDWQTVAQRVKKRFPQAGQHLRRLDKLFQQYDVDKSGTLDFNEFSELLSEIDNNLTSLPATAQRAHQQGQYLARKLNKLAQVAPGMRANGLLDGDLDETYYKAFEYKHLGSLAYVGNAAVFDVQGFNFAGGIAAVYLWRSAYFAQSVSLRTRFLLFMDWAKRALFGRDMMDL
;
A
#
# COMPACT_ATOMS: atom_id res chain seq x y z
N MET A 1 -20.83 -11.84 9.58
CA MET A 1 -20.31 -12.11 10.94
C MET A 1 -18.82 -11.79 10.95
N PHE A 2 -18.45 -10.52 11.09
CA PHE A 2 -17.14 -10.02 11.56
C PHE A 2 -17.34 -8.53 11.83
N ALA A 3 -17.42 -8.18 13.11
CA ALA A 3 -17.50 -6.81 13.61
C ALA A 3 -16.25 -6.53 14.46
N PRO A 4 -15.58 -5.37 14.34
CA PRO A 4 -14.43 -5.05 15.17
C PRO A 4 -14.93 -4.50 16.52
N ARG A 5 -14.67 -5.21 17.61
CA ARG A 5 -14.89 -4.70 18.97
C ARG A 5 -13.72 -3.84 19.42
N LEU A 6 -14.01 -2.57 19.64
CA LEU A 6 -13.37 -1.70 20.63
C LEU A 6 -13.65 -2.23 22.04
N LEU A 7 -12.64 -2.25 22.93
CA LEU A 7 -12.72 -1.69 24.28
C LEU A 7 -11.40 -1.87 25.06
N SER A 8 -11.07 -0.81 25.81
CA SER A 8 -9.97 -0.69 26.75
C SER A 8 -10.24 -1.36 28.09
N HIS A 9 -9.11 -1.61 28.78
CA HIS A 9 -8.87 -1.69 30.23
C HIS A 9 -8.97 -3.03 30.98
N ALA A 10 -7.75 -3.43 31.39
CA ALA A 10 -7.33 -3.75 32.75
C ALA A 10 -7.51 -5.18 33.27
N THR A 11 -6.38 -5.90 33.34
CA THR A 11 -6.06 -6.77 34.48
C THR A 11 -4.59 -6.61 34.87
N SER A 12 -4.37 -5.96 36.02
CA SER A 12 -3.15 -6.06 36.80
C SER A 12 -3.20 -7.34 37.66
N ARG A 13 -2.13 -8.14 37.63
CA ARG A 13 -1.53 -8.93 38.72
C ARG A 13 -0.98 -10.26 38.20
N CYS A 14 0.32 -10.26 37.91
CA CYS A 14 1.24 -11.26 38.45
C CYS A 14 2.67 -10.68 38.38
N LEU A 15 3.52 -11.11 39.30
CA LEU A 15 4.93 -10.72 39.53
C LEU A 15 5.16 -9.52 40.48
N ARG A 16 5.08 -9.83 41.78
CA ARG A 16 6.03 -9.32 42.79
C ARG A 16 7.04 -10.43 43.09
N GLY A 17 8.30 -10.04 43.29
CA GLY A 17 9.44 -10.89 43.65
C GLY A 17 10.47 -10.91 42.50
N ALA A 18 11.69 -10.38 42.60
CA ALA A 18 12.51 -10.07 43.75
C ALA A 18 13.44 -8.87 43.48
N ILE A 19 13.68 -8.08 44.54
CA ILE A 19 14.71 -7.05 44.64
C ILE A 19 15.89 -7.68 45.38
N ARG A 20 17.09 -7.64 44.79
CA ARG A 20 18.39 -7.66 45.49
C ARG A 20 19.32 -6.72 44.71
N THR A 21 19.49 -5.49 45.19
CA THR A 21 20.70 -4.97 45.86
C THR A 21 21.91 -4.80 44.92
N SER A 22 22.14 -3.56 44.47
CA SER A 22 23.44 -2.90 44.67
C SER A 22 23.24 -1.38 44.72
N GLN A 23 23.69 -0.77 45.82
CA GLN A 23 23.97 0.67 45.95
C GLN A 23 25.36 0.90 45.31
N SER A 24 25.61 2.00 44.61
CA SER A 24 26.06 3.29 45.18
C SER A 24 26.62 4.16 44.01
N PRO A 25 27.14 5.38 44.25
CA PRO A 25 26.41 6.65 44.17
C PRO A 25 27.01 7.57 43.09
N ILE A 26 26.37 8.72 42.79
CA ILE A 26 27.01 10.00 42.45
C ILE A 26 25.91 11.03 42.16
N LEU A 27 26.14 12.27 42.60
CA LEU A 27 25.41 13.52 42.38
C LEU A 27 24.24 13.86 43.33
N SER A 28 24.65 14.22 44.55
CA SER A 28 24.09 15.37 45.27
C SER A 28 24.55 16.70 44.64
N GLN A 29 23.79 17.76 44.94
CA GLN A 29 23.98 19.19 44.62
C GLN A 29 23.21 19.71 43.40
N LEU A 30 21.99 20.20 43.64
CA LEU A 30 21.65 21.64 43.55
C LEU A 30 20.15 21.81 43.82
N GLU A 31 19.81 22.10 45.08
CA GLU A 31 18.58 22.81 45.45
C GLU A 31 18.97 24.23 45.89
N ALA A 32 18.32 25.24 45.29
CA ALA A 32 17.99 26.55 45.86
C ALA A 32 17.37 27.37 44.71
N SER A 33 16.05 27.48 44.62
CA SER A 33 15.20 28.45 45.34
C SER A 33 14.79 29.59 44.40
N THR A 34 13.50 29.70 44.09
CA THR A 34 12.79 30.98 44.20
C THR A 34 11.28 30.76 44.14
N ASN A 35 10.64 31.50 45.03
CA ASN A 35 9.29 31.38 45.54
C ASN A 35 8.28 32.24 44.75
N PHE A 36 7.02 31.77 44.74
CA PHE A 36 5.76 32.54 44.68
C PHE A 36 5.45 33.31 43.37
N VAL A 37 4.24 33.28 42.81
CA VAL A 37 2.96 33.72 43.38
C VAL A 37 1.77 33.00 42.70
N LYS A 38 0.81 32.52 43.50
CA LYS A 38 -0.62 32.40 43.16
C LYS A 38 -1.39 33.36 44.09
N PRO A 39 -2.54 33.89 43.65
CA PRO A 39 -3.77 33.67 44.42
C PRO A 39 -4.96 33.39 43.45
N SER A 40 -5.88 32.45 43.69
CA SER A 40 -7.01 32.40 44.66
C SER A 40 -8.28 32.23 43.81
N SER A 41 -8.85 31.02 43.70
CA SER A 41 -9.87 30.42 44.57
C SER A 41 -11.30 30.87 44.26
N PHE A 42 -12.21 29.92 44.00
CA PHE A 42 -13.51 29.89 44.67
C PHE A 42 -14.01 28.44 44.82
N ASN A 43 -14.63 28.22 45.98
CA ASN A 43 -14.95 26.96 46.66
C ASN A 43 -16.32 26.36 46.28
N ALA A 44 -16.48 25.05 46.49
CA ALA A 44 -17.56 24.43 47.29
C ALA A 44 -17.39 22.88 47.24
N ILE A 45 -16.83 22.22 48.26
CA ILE A 45 -17.46 21.72 49.51
C ILE A 45 -18.17 20.35 49.37
N ARG A 46 -17.56 19.37 50.07
CA ARG A 46 -18.08 18.16 50.77
C ARG A 46 -18.77 17.05 49.95
N SER A 47 -18.75 15.78 50.33
CA SER A 47 -17.88 14.85 51.07
C SER A 47 -18.70 13.56 51.25
N ILE A 48 -18.10 12.37 51.15
CA ILE A 48 -18.20 11.24 52.11
C ILE A 48 -18.12 9.85 51.44
N ARG A 49 -17.18 9.09 52.03
CA ARG A 49 -16.89 7.64 52.08
C ARG A 49 -17.94 6.65 51.57
N THR A 50 -17.44 5.63 50.86
CA THR A 50 -18.07 4.31 50.72
C THR A 50 -17.24 3.23 51.42
N VAL A 51 -17.90 2.48 52.31
CA VAL A 51 -17.40 1.28 52.99
C VAL A 51 -18.05 0.05 52.34
N ARG A 52 -17.28 -1.01 52.08
CA ARG A 52 -17.77 -2.34 51.65
C ARG A 52 -18.23 -3.17 52.85
N PRO A 53 -19.10 -4.17 52.66
CA PRO A 53 -18.57 -5.55 52.73
C PRO A 53 -19.23 -6.58 51.78
N THR A 54 -18.53 -7.72 51.69
CA THR A 54 -18.75 -8.99 50.97
C THR A 54 -19.93 -9.85 51.49
N PRO A 55 -20.40 -10.85 50.72
CA PRO A 55 -21.10 -12.00 51.29
C PRO A 55 -20.31 -13.32 51.15
N ALA A 56 -20.49 -14.19 52.15
CA ALA A 56 -20.07 -15.58 52.17
C ALA A 56 -21.28 -16.52 52.04
N ALA A 57 -20.96 -17.76 51.69
CA ALA A 57 -21.81 -18.87 51.29
C ALA A 57 -22.92 -19.31 52.26
N ALA A 58 -23.96 -19.98 51.73
CA ALA A 58 -24.27 -21.39 52.06
C ALA A 58 -25.55 -21.88 51.36
N THR A 59 -25.48 -23.13 50.93
CA THR A 59 -26.51 -23.95 50.28
C THR A 59 -27.38 -24.74 51.27
N ARG A 60 -28.62 -25.07 50.84
CA ARG A 60 -29.40 -26.32 51.00
C ARG A 60 -30.82 -26.14 51.60
N THR A 61 -31.81 -26.22 50.69
CA THR A 61 -33.03 -27.09 50.64
C THR A 61 -33.60 -27.72 51.94
N PRO A 62 -34.85 -28.23 51.94
CA PRO A 62 -36.10 -27.85 51.22
C PRO A 62 -37.34 -27.87 52.16
N LEU A 63 -38.54 -27.47 51.71
CA LEU A 63 -39.83 -28.17 51.95
C LEU A 63 -41.06 -27.26 51.74
N ALA A 64 -42.03 -27.84 51.03
CA ALA A 64 -43.47 -27.72 51.18
C ALA A 64 -44.09 -26.31 51.24
N CYS A 65 -44.52 -25.81 50.07
CA CYS A 65 -45.55 -24.78 49.98
C CYS A 65 -46.94 -25.43 50.10
N ASN A 66 -47.59 -25.22 51.25
CA ASN A 66 -49.03 -25.30 51.39
C ASN A 66 -49.49 -24.02 52.07
N LEU A 67 -50.01 -23.06 51.30
CA LEU A 67 -50.67 -21.88 51.83
C LEU A 67 -51.90 -21.56 50.98
N ASN A 68 -53.07 -21.77 51.57
CA ASN A 68 -54.31 -21.10 51.18
C ASN A 68 -54.26 -19.60 51.58
N PRO A 69 -55.11 -18.75 50.96
CA PRO A 69 -54.68 -17.44 50.50
C PRO A 69 -54.99 -16.32 51.51
N ILE A 70 -54.05 -15.38 51.64
CA ILE A 70 -54.31 -14.07 52.27
C ILE A 70 -54.55 -13.03 51.15
N ALA A 71 -55.68 -12.33 51.27
CA ALA A 71 -56.25 -11.42 50.29
C ALA A 71 -55.33 -10.25 49.94
N ARG A 72 -54.91 -10.16 48.67
CA ARG A 72 -54.34 -8.93 48.09
C ARG A 72 -55.47 -7.93 47.80
N ARG A 73 -55.46 -6.80 48.51
CA ARG A 73 -56.21 -5.58 48.13
C ARG A 73 -55.89 -5.23 46.68
N GLN A 74 -56.88 -5.39 45.79
CA GLN A 74 -56.79 -4.90 44.41
C GLN A 74 -56.95 -3.38 44.41
N SER A 75 -56.13 -2.68 43.60
CA SER A 75 -56.23 -1.23 43.45
C SER A 75 -57.58 -0.84 42.81
N PRO A 76 -58.16 0.31 43.19
CA PRO A 76 -59.42 0.78 42.62
C PRO A 76 -59.35 0.97 41.09
N ILE A 77 -58.18 1.34 40.57
CA ILE A 77 -57.90 1.46 39.13
C ILE A 77 -58.05 0.11 38.41
N LEU A 78 -57.54 -0.98 39.00
CA LEU A 78 -57.66 -2.31 38.39
C LEU A 78 -59.11 -2.82 38.39
N ARG A 79 -59.93 -2.46 39.38
CA ARG A 79 -61.37 -2.74 39.37
C ARG A 79 -62.11 -1.94 38.30
N GLN A 80 -61.71 -0.70 38.07
CA GLN A 80 -62.30 0.16 37.05
C GLN A 80 -61.96 -0.33 35.64
N ILE A 81 -60.71 -0.74 35.40
CA ILE A 81 -60.28 -1.38 34.15
C ILE A 81 -61.03 -2.69 33.92
N ARG A 82 -61.26 -3.49 34.97
CA ARG A 82 -62.00 -4.75 34.85
C ARG A 82 -63.48 -4.53 34.55
N ARG A 83 -64.12 -3.54 35.18
CA ARG A 83 -65.49 -3.13 34.83
C ARG A 83 -65.61 -2.64 33.39
N TYR A 84 -64.69 -1.80 32.92
CA TYR A 84 -64.66 -1.38 31.52
C TYR A 84 -64.44 -2.56 30.55
N ALA A 85 -63.59 -3.52 30.93
CA ALA A 85 -63.35 -4.73 30.12
C ALA A 85 -64.55 -5.68 30.10
N ASP A 86 -65.29 -5.79 31.21
CA ASP A 86 -66.49 -6.62 31.33
C ASP A 86 -67.70 -5.96 30.64
N GLU A 87 -67.85 -4.64 30.71
CA GLU A 87 -68.85 -3.86 29.94
C GLU A 87 -68.56 -3.91 28.43
N ALA A 88 -67.28 -3.84 28.02
CA ALA A 88 -66.88 -4.00 26.63
C ALA A 88 -67.08 -5.45 26.11
N LYS A 89 -67.10 -6.44 27.00
CA LYS A 89 -67.46 -7.83 26.67
C LYS A 89 -68.96 -8.07 26.60
N ALA A 90 -69.77 -7.37 27.41
CA ALA A 90 -71.23 -7.47 27.42
C ALA A 90 -71.86 -6.85 26.16
N ASN A 91 -71.29 -5.77 25.62
CA ASN A 91 -71.68 -5.19 24.34
C ASN A 91 -71.03 -5.97 23.18
N GLY A 92 -71.63 -7.09 22.79
CA GLY A 92 -71.15 -8.07 21.80
C GLY A 92 -70.68 -7.53 20.45
N LYS A 93 -69.48 -6.94 20.40
CA LYS A 93 -68.69 -6.68 19.18
C LYS A 93 -67.22 -7.03 19.41
N VAL A 94 -66.95 -8.28 19.79
CA VAL A 94 -65.58 -8.84 19.71
C VAL A 94 -65.26 -9.09 18.23
N LYS A 95 -64.62 -8.12 17.57
CA LYS A 95 -64.05 -8.34 16.23
C LYS A 95 -63.01 -9.47 16.32
N LYS A 96 -63.20 -10.55 15.56
CA LYS A 96 -62.31 -11.72 15.48
C LYS A 96 -60.83 -11.29 15.40
N PRO A 97 -59.90 -12.04 16.03
CA PRO A 97 -58.48 -11.75 15.90
C PRO A 97 -58.08 -11.90 14.43
N ARG A 98 -57.76 -10.78 13.78
CA ARG A 98 -57.20 -10.75 12.43
C ARG A 98 -56.02 -11.73 12.38
N GLY A 99 -56.13 -12.70 11.46
CA GLY A 99 -55.25 -13.87 11.39
C GLY A 99 -53.76 -13.49 11.35
N ARG A 100 -52.89 -14.42 11.75
CA ARG A 100 -51.42 -14.22 11.79
C ARG A 100 -50.88 -13.62 10.48
N ILE A 101 -51.46 -14.00 9.34
CA ILE A 101 -51.14 -13.48 8.01
C ILE A 101 -51.43 -11.98 7.91
N PHE A 102 -52.60 -11.51 8.37
CA PHE A 102 -52.95 -10.08 8.33
C PHE A 102 -52.03 -9.23 9.22
N LYS A 103 -51.65 -9.74 10.40
CA LYS A 103 -50.65 -9.07 11.27
C LYS A 103 -49.26 -9.06 10.64
N ALA A 104 -48.87 -10.13 9.95
CA ALA A 104 -47.62 -10.18 9.20
C ALA A 104 -47.62 -9.16 8.07
N VAL A 105 -48.69 -9.09 7.27
CA VAL A 105 -48.84 -8.10 6.19
C VAL A 105 -48.77 -6.66 6.72
N ILE A 106 -49.48 -6.33 7.80
CA ILE A 106 -49.39 -4.99 8.42
C ILE A 106 -47.96 -4.70 8.89
N ARG A 107 -47.29 -5.64 9.57
CA ARG A 107 -45.91 -5.44 10.01
C ARG A 107 -44.98 -5.19 8.82
N THR A 108 -45.09 -5.98 7.76
CA THR A 108 -44.31 -5.79 6.54
C THR A 108 -44.57 -4.42 5.91
N LEU A 109 -45.83 -4.00 5.78
CA LEU A 109 -46.19 -2.68 5.24
C LEU A 109 -45.69 -1.53 6.14
N THR A 110 -45.73 -1.69 7.46
CA THR A 110 -45.24 -0.68 8.41
C THR A 110 -43.71 -0.58 8.34
N THR A 111 -43.01 -1.71 8.25
CA THR A 111 -41.55 -1.75 8.07
C THR A 111 -41.14 -1.15 6.73
N LEU A 112 -41.85 -1.48 5.64
CA LEU A 112 -41.61 -0.87 4.32
C LEU A 112 -41.91 0.64 4.33
N GLY A 113 -42.96 1.07 5.01
CA GLY A 113 -43.28 2.49 5.20
C GLY A 113 -42.21 3.23 6.02
N LEU A 114 -41.68 2.61 7.07
CA LEU A 114 -40.58 3.15 7.86
C LEU A 114 -39.29 3.26 7.02
N ILE A 115 -38.94 2.21 6.28
CA ILE A 115 -37.78 2.21 5.38
C ILE A 115 -37.94 3.28 4.30
N GLY A 116 -39.11 3.36 3.67
CA GLY A 116 -39.43 4.38 2.67
C GLY A 116 -39.36 5.79 3.26
N GLY A 117 -39.86 6.01 4.47
CA GLY A 117 -39.76 7.28 5.18
C GLY A 117 -38.32 7.66 5.52
N VAL A 118 -37.48 6.71 5.97
CA VAL A 118 -36.06 6.93 6.24
C VAL A 118 -35.29 7.24 4.96
N LEU A 119 -35.52 6.48 3.87
CA LEU A 119 -34.88 6.71 2.58
C LEU A 119 -35.31 8.04 1.95
N GLY A 120 -36.61 8.36 2.00
CA GLY A 120 -37.15 9.64 1.54
C GLY A 120 -36.60 10.82 2.35
N GLY A 121 -36.55 10.69 3.68
CA GLY A 121 -35.94 11.70 4.55
C GLY A 121 -34.44 11.88 4.27
N ALA A 122 -33.70 10.78 4.08
CA ALA A 122 -32.29 10.84 3.71
C ALA A 122 -32.07 11.51 2.35
N LEU A 123 -32.94 11.26 1.37
CA LEU A 123 -32.89 11.89 0.05
C LEU A 123 -33.15 13.40 0.13
N VAL A 124 -34.14 13.83 0.92
CA VAL A 124 -34.42 15.25 1.16
C VAL A 124 -33.23 15.91 1.88
N CYS A 125 -32.70 15.30 2.93
CA CYS A 125 -31.50 15.79 3.62
C CYS A 125 -30.30 15.88 2.68
N PHE A 126 -30.13 14.91 1.77
CA PHE A 126 -29.09 14.95 0.74
C PHE A 126 -29.27 16.16 -0.17
N PHE A 127 -30.47 16.42 -0.70
CA PHE A 127 -30.71 17.59 -1.56
C PHE A 127 -30.60 18.92 -0.81
N ILE A 128 -30.99 18.98 0.46
CA ILE A 128 -30.75 20.18 1.30
C ILE A 128 -29.25 20.40 1.44
N TYR A 129 -28.49 19.35 1.79
CA TYR A 129 -27.04 19.46 1.89
C TYR A 129 -26.40 19.85 0.56
N ASP A 130 -26.78 19.20 -0.55
CA ASP A 130 -26.32 19.51 -1.90
C ASP A 130 -26.57 20.98 -2.26
N ALA A 131 -27.79 21.46 -2.04
CA ALA A 131 -28.16 22.87 -2.24
C ALA A 131 -27.26 23.83 -1.44
N THR A 132 -26.89 23.48 -0.20
CA THR A 132 -25.96 24.30 0.62
C THR A 132 -24.50 24.27 0.16
N THR A 133 -24.12 23.35 -0.72
CA THR A 133 -22.75 23.31 -1.27
C THR A 133 -22.52 24.29 -2.43
N TYR A 134 -23.58 24.79 -3.06
CA TYR A 134 -23.50 25.83 -4.07
C TYR A 134 -23.33 27.19 -3.37
N LYS A 135 -22.26 27.91 -3.72
CA LYS A 135 -22.06 29.31 -3.31
C LYS A 135 -22.39 30.20 -4.50
N GLU A 136 -23.32 31.15 -4.32
CA GLU A 136 -23.71 32.09 -5.38
C GLU A 136 -22.66 33.19 -5.58
N ASP A 137 -22.03 33.65 -4.49
CA ASP A 137 -21.02 34.70 -4.54
C ASP A 137 -19.60 34.10 -4.60
N PRO A 138 -18.72 34.59 -5.50
CA PRO A 138 -17.31 34.24 -5.47
C PRO A 138 -16.65 34.77 -4.19
N GLU A 139 -15.82 33.95 -3.55
CA GLU A 139 -14.96 34.41 -2.45
C GLU A 139 -13.89 35.35 -3.02
N VAL A 140 -14.14 36.66 -2.98
CA VAL A 140 -13.16 37.70 -3.33
C VAL A 140 -12.34 38.00 -2.08
N VAL A 141 -11.25 37.26 -1.90
CA VAL A 141 -10.26 37.50 -0.85
C VAL A 141 -8.95 37.89 -1.52
N ASP A 142 -8.35 38.99 -1.07
CA ASP A 142 -7.01 39.38 -1.51
C ASP A 142 -5.99 38.34 -1.02
N VAL A 143 -5.37 37.63 -1.95
CA VAL A 143 -4.36 36.61 -1.66
C VAL A 143 -2.98 37.25 -1.78
N PRO A 144 -2.18 37.34 -0.70
CA PRO A 144 -0.81 37.83 -0.80
C PRO A 144 0.04 36.84 -1.60
N VAL A 145 0.75 37.31 -2.62
CA VAL A 145 1.67 36.50 -3.42
C VAL A 145 3.05 37.14 -3.37
N SER A 146 4.06 36.34 -3.03
CA SER A 146 5.45 36.79 -2.99
C SER A 146 5.97 37.15 -4.39
N GLU A 147 6.60 38.31 -4.54
CA GLU A 147 7.23 38.75 -5.80
C GLU A 147 8.31 37.75 -6.27
N LEU A 148 9.08 37.18 -5.35
CA LEU A 148 10.08 36.14 -5.66
C LEU A 148 9.48 34.84 -6.23
N ALA A 149 8.19 34.58 -5.99
CA ALA A 149 7.51 33.41 -6.57
C ALA A 149 7.08 33.67 -8.02
N LEU A 150 6.78 34.92 -8.36
CA LEU A 150 6.38 35.35 -9.71
C LEU A 150 7.60 35.64 -10.59
N ASN A 151 8.66 36.20 -9.99
CA ASN A 151 9.91 36.57 -10.64
C ASN A 151 11.08 35.83 -9.96
N PRO A 152 11.19 34.50 -10.16
CA PRO A 152 12.24 33.70 -9.54
C PRO A 152 13.63 34.11 -10.01
N GLU A 153 14.56 34.21 -9.06
CA GLU A 153 15.98 34.38 -9.34
C GLU A 153 16.50 33.21 -10.18
N ARG A 154 17.52 33.48 -11.01
CA ARG A 154 18.19 32.45 -11.81
C ARG A 154 19.50 32.03 -11.15
N GLY A 155 19.88 30.77 -11.33
CA GLY A 155 21.15 30.24 -10.86
C GLY A 155 21.30 28.76 -11.14
N GLY A 156 22.17 28.10 -10.38
CA GLY A 156 22.55 26.72 -10.62
C GLY A 156 23.40 26.52 -11.87
N PRO A 157 23.83 25.28 -12.14
CA PRO A 157 24.77 24.97 -13.23
C PRO A 157 24.29 25.40 -14.63
N LYS A 158 22.96 25.45 -14.84
CA LYS A 158 22.34 25.82 -16.12
C LYS A 158 21.76 27.23 -16.14
N ASN A 159 21.98 28.04 -15.10
CA ASN A 159 21.41 29.39 -14.94
C ASN A 159 19.88 29.45 -15.18
N LEU A 160 19.15 28.50 -14.57
CA LEU A 160 17.69 28.36 -14.70
C LEU A 160 16.97 29.08 -13.56
N PRO A 161 15.68 29.42 -13.72
CA PRO A 161 14.85 29.91 -12.61
C PRO A 161 14.88 28.94 -11.42
N ILE A 162 15.01 29.47 -10.20
CA ILE A 162 15.01 28.68 -8.96
C ILE A 162 13.73 28.97 -8.17
N ALA A 163 12.90 27.95 -8.00
CA ALA A 163 11.67 28.01 -7.22
C ALA A 163 11.97 27.99 -5.70
N ARG A 164 12.58 29.06 -5.18
CA ARG A 164 12.89 29.19 -3.73
C ARG A 164 11.65 29.43 -2.88
N VAL A 165 10.69 30.16 -3.44
CA VAL A 165 9.38 30.49 -2.86
C VAL A 165 8.33 30.02 -3.87
N LEU A 166 7.29 29.36 -3.39
CA LEU A 166 6.19 28.88 -4.23
C LEU A 166 5.04 29.89 -4.23
N VAL A 167 4.29 29.90 -5.32
CA VAL A 167 3.18 30.86 -5.55
C VAL A 167 2.16 30.79 -4.43
N ASP A 168 1.94 29.61 -3.87
CA ASP A 168 0.91 29.33 -2.88
C ASP A 168 1.46 29.26 -1.44
N ASP A 169 2.69 29.72 -1.18
CA ASP A 169 3.32 29.72 0.16
C ASP A 169 2.59 30.61 1.16
N ASP A 170 2.06 31.75 0.71
CA ASP A 170 1.48 32.80 1.57
C ASP A 170 -0.07 32.79 1.54
N GLU A 171 -0.70 31.81 0.88
CA GLU A 171 -2.17 31.69 0.74
C GLU A 171 -2.94 31.53 2.06
N SER A 172 -2.30 30.97 3.09
CA SER A 172 -2.94 30.75 4.40
C SER A 172 -1.91 30.84 5.51
N GLU A 173 -2.34 31.29 6.70
CA GLU A 173 -1.48 31.33 7.90
C GLU A 173 -0.79 29.97 8.14
N GLY A 174 -1.52 28.87 7.90
CA GLY A 174 -1.00 27.53 8.01
C GLY A 174 0.21 27.28 7.11
N LYS A 175 0.15 27.66 5.82
CA LYS A 175 1.27 27.48 4.88
C LYS A 175 2.42 28.44 5.16
N GLY A 176 2.13 29.68 5.57
CA GLY A 176 3.15 30.66 5.98
C GLY A 176 4.06 30.14 7.10
N THR A 177 3.52 29.40 8.08
CA THR A 177 4.34 28.77 9.13
C THR A 177 5.26 27.64 8.64
N CYS A 178 4.90 26.99 7.53
CA CYS A 178 5.67 25.91 6.92
C CYS A 178 6.79 26.42 6.01
N LYS A 179 6.67 27.63 5.44
CA LYS A 179 7.61 28.23 4.47
C LYS A 179 9.08 28.23 4.92
N HIS A 180 9.32 28.39 6.21
CA HIS A 180 10.67 28.44 6.80
C HIS A 180 11.15 27.10 7.37
N LYS A 181 10.37 26.03 7.21
CA LYS A 181 10.76 24.67 7.62
C LYS A 181 11.73 24.07 6.60
N PRO A 182 12.49 23.02 6.97
CA PRO A 182 13.35 22.33 6.01
C PRO A 182 12.57 21.83 4.80
N LYS A 183 13.13 22.02 3.60
CA LYS A 183 12.51 21.70 2.32
C LYS A 183 12.59 20.20 2.06
N LEU A 184 11.43 19.55 2.01
CA LEU A 184 11.28 18.14 1.66
C LEU A 184 10.70 18.02 0.25
N VAL A 185 11.54 17.63 -0.70
CA VAL A 185 11.14 17.38 -2.08
C VAL A 185 10.89 15.89 -2.27
N ILE A 186 9.72 15.53 -2.82
CA ILE A 186 9.34 14.15 -3.11
C ILE A 186 9.07 14.03 -4.62
N LEU A 187 9.85 13.18 -5.30
CA LEU A 187 9.71 12.91 -6.72
C LEU A 187 8.83 11.68 -6.93
N GLY A 188 7.75 11.85 -7.69
CA GLY A 188 6.76 10.81 -7.97
C GLY A 188 5.62 10.79 -6.94
N CYS A 189 4.46 10.31 -7.38
CA CYS A 189 3.22 10.28 -6.61
C CYS A 189 2.65 8.86 -6.40
N GLY A 190 3.50 7.84 -6.50
CA GLY A 190 3.10 6.43 -6.38
C GLY A 190 2.92 5.95 -4.94
N TRP A 191 2.89 4.61 -4.76
CA TRP A 191 2.64 3.93 -3.49
C TRP A 191 3.54 4.38 -2.34
N GLY A 192 4.85 4.53 -2.59
CA GLY A 192 5.81 4.98 -1.58
C GLY A 192 5.59 6.43 -1.18
N SER A 193 5.46 7.33 -2.16
CA SER A 193 5.21 8.74 -1.93
C SER A 193 3.92 8.98 -1.15
N VAL A 194 2.79 8.38 -1.57
CA VAL A 194 1.52 8.53 -0.86
C VAL A 194 1.58 7.98 0.56
N ALA A 195 2.29 6.87 0.79
CA ALA A 195 2.50 6.36 2.14
C ALA A 195 3.24 7.37 3.02
N ILE A 196 4.20 8.12 2.46
CA ILE A 196 4.86 9.23 3.15
C ILE A 196 3.86 10.33 3.47
N LEU A 197 3.16 10.84 2.45
CA LEU A 197 2.23 11.97 2.59
C LEU A 197 1.13 11.70 3.64
N LYS A 198 0.66 10.46 3.74
CA LYS A 198 -0.35 10.05 4.74
C LYS A 198 0.22 9.85 6.14
N THR A 199 1.52 9.64 6.30
CA THR A 199 2.17 9.33 7.58
C THR A 199 2.95 10.51 8.16
N LEU A 200 3.41 11.43 7.32
CA LEU A 200 4.16 12.62 7.74
C LEU A 200 3.29 13.50 8.64
N GLN A 201 3.87 14.09 9.68
CA GLN A 201 3.17 15.07 10.51
C GLN A 201 3.18 16.43 9.80
N ALA A 202 2.08 17.18 9.94
CA ALA A 202 2.01 18.53 9.40
C ALA A 202 3.03 19.44 10.11
N ASP A 203 3.40 20.54 9.46
CA ASP A 203 4.17 21.66 10.04
C ASP A 203 5.64 21.33 10.43
N GLN A 204 6.15 20.17 10.02
CA GLN A 204 7.53 19.74 10.25
C GLN A 204 8.48 20.08 9.09
N TYR A 205 7.97 20.09 7.88
CA TYR A 205 8.72 20.28 6.64
C TYR A 205 7.93 21.19 5.69
N HIS A 206 8.65 21.90 4.83
CA HIS A 206 8.08 22.54 3.64
C HIS A 206 8.05 21.49 2.54
N VAL A 207 6.89 20.86 2.33
CA VAL A 207 6.76 19.66 1.49
C VAL A 207 6.37 20.03 0.08
N THR A 208 7.17 19.66 -0.91
CA THR A 208 6.85 19.80 -2.34
C THR A 208 6.89 18.45 -3.03
N VAL A 209 5.78 18.06 -3.67
CA VAL A 209 5.69 16.86 -4.49
C VAL A 209 5.77 17.25 -5.97
N VAL A 210 6.66 16.59 -6.70
CA VAL A 210 6.82 16.77 -8.15
C VAL A 210 6.49 15.47 -8.87
N SER A 211 5.55 15.50 -9.81
CA SER A 211 5.25 14.35 -10.65
C SER A 211 4.55 14.75 -11.95
N PRO A 212 4.79 14.05 -13.08
CA PRO A 212 4.05 14.31 -14.31
C PRO A 212 2.55 14.00 -14.17
N SER A 213 2.17 13.15 -13.21
CA SER A 213 0.77 12.80 -12.90
C SER A 213 0.30 13.51 -11.63
N ASN A 214 -0.89 14.10 -11.68
CA ASN A 214 -1.49 14.83 -10.55
C ASN A 214 -2.39 13.96 -9.64
N TYR A 215 -2.36 12.64 -9.83
CA TYR A 215 -3.13 11.67 -9.06
C TYR A 215 -2.26 10.50 -8.62
N PHE A 216 -2.66 9.85 -7.53
CA PHE A 216 -2.22 8.52 -7.16
C PHE A 216 -3.04 7.48 -7.90
N LEU A 217 -2.39 6.38 -8.31
CA LEU A 217 -3.03 5.25 -8.99
C LEU A 217 -2.97 3.98 -8.13
N PHE A 218 -4.14 3.40 -7.83
CA PHE A 218 -4.26 2.11 -7.16
C PHE A 218 -4.03 0.97 -8.17
N THR A 219 -2.76 0.68 -8.42
CA THR A 219 -2.30 -0.26 -9.46
C THR A 219 -2.88 -1.68 -9.41
N PRO A 220 -3.21 -2.29 -8.24
CA PRO A 220 -3.74 -3.66 -8.19
C PRO A 220 -5.07 -3.85 -8.92
N PHE A 221 -5.84 -2.78 -9.14
CA PHE A 221 -7.12 -2.86 -9.84
C PHE A 221 -7.05 -2.48 -11.33
N LEU A 222 -5.86 -2.18 -11.87
CA LEU A 222 -5.71 -1.87 -13.29
C LEU A 222 -6.28 -2.95 -14.21
N PRO A 223 -6.06 -4.27 -13.98
CA PRO A 223 -6.68 -5.31 -14.79
C PRO A 223 -8.21 -5.27 -14.81
N SER A 224 -8.85 -4.95 -13.69
CA SER A 224 -10.32 -4.82 -13.65
C SER A 224 -10.81 -3.58 -14.43
N ALA A 225 -10.00 -2.53 -14.51
CA ALA A 225 -10.38 -1.30 -15.20
C ALA A 225 -10.28 -1.39 -16.73
N THR A 226 -9.46 -2.30 -17.27
CA THR A 226 -9.34 -2.50 -18.72
C THR A 226 -10.60 -3.07 -19.35
N VAL A 227 -11.46 -3.72 -18.56
CA VAL A 227 -12.69 -4.39 -19.03
C VAL A 227 -13.97 -3.74 -18.50
N GLY A 228 -13.87 -2.66 -17.74
CA GLY A 228 -15.05 -2.01 -17.14
C GLY A 228 -15.64 -2.74 -15.92
N THR A 229 -14.91 -3.69 -15.30
CA THR A 229 -15.27 -4.23 -13.97
C THR A 229 -15.18 -3.13 -12.92
N LEU A 230 -14.23 -2.20 -13.08
CA LEU A 230 -14.05 -0.98 -12.29
C LEU A 230 -13.86 0.22 -13.22
N GLU A 231 -14.32 1.38 -12.80
CA GLU A 231 -14.11 2.62 -13.55
C GLU A 231 -12.73 3.22 -13.26
N LEU A 232 -12.10 3.80 -14.28
CA LEU A 232 -10.76 4.43 -14.16
C LEU A 232 -10.71 5.47 -13.01
N ARG A 233 -11.80 6.22 -12.81
CA ARG A 233 -11.92 7.25 -11.76
C ARG A 233 -11.94 6.69 -10.33
N SER A 234 -12.30 5.41 -10.17
CA SER A 234 -12.37 4.72 -8.88
C SER A 234 -10.99 4.24 -8.41
N LEU A 235 -10.03 4.16 -9.33
CA LEU A 235 -8.65 3.76 -9.05
C LEU A 235 -7.75 4.94 -8.69
N VAL A 236 -8.24 6.18 -8.80
CA VAL A 236 -7.42 7.39 -8.58
C VAL A 236 -7.83 8.24 -7.41
N GLU A 237 -6.83 8.86 -6.78
CA GLU A 237 -7.01 9.91 -5.79
C GLU A 237 -6.13 11.12 -6.14
N PRO A 238 -6.68 12.34 -6.26
CA PRO A 238 -5.88 13.53 -6.55
C PRO A 238 -4.82 13.80 -5.48
N ILE A 239 -3.58 14.12 -5.89
CA ILE A 239 -2.47 14.36 -4.96
C ILE A 239 -2.70 15.60 -4.11
N ARG A 240 -3.33 16.64 -4.68
CA ARG A 240 -3.70 17.86 -3.95
C ARG A 240 -4.61 17.56 -2.75
N THR A 241 -5.56 16.63 -2.89
CA THR A 241 -6.43 16.19 -1.79
C THR A 241 -5.65 15.51 -0.66
N ILE A 242 -4.67 14.66 -1.02
CA ILE A 242 -3.82 13.97 -0.04
C ILE A 242 -2.90 14.96 0.68
N LEU A 243 -2.36 15.95 -0.03
CA LEU A 243 -1.43 16.95 0.49
C LEU A 243 -2.09 17.98 1.41
N ALA A 244 -3.38 18.27 1.22
CA ALA A 244 -4.10 19.29 1.99
C ALA A 244 -3.93 19.12 3.51
N ARG A 245 -3.90 17.86 4.00
CA ARG A 245 -3.70 17.53 5.42
C ARG A 245 -2.37 18.03 5.99
N ILE A 246 -1.32 18.05 5.18
CA ILE A 246 0.04 18.44 5.59
C ILE A 246 0.45 19.79 4.98
N LYS A 247 -0.49 20.53 4.39
CA LYS A 247 -0.28 21.86 3.80
C LYS A 247 0.87 21.86 2.77
N GLY A 248 1.02 20.75 2.03
CA GLY A 248 2.10 20.59 1.06
C GLY A 248 1.74 21.10 -0.34
N HIS A 249 2.76 21.26 -1.17
CA HIS A 249 2.69 21.81 -2.51
C HIS A 249 2.79 20.71 -3.57
N PHE A 250 2.14 20.91 -4.71
CA PHE A 250 2.22 19.99 -5.85
C PHE A 250 2.58 20.74 -7.13
N LEU A 251 3.62 20.27 -7.80
CA LEU A 251 4.07 20.73 -9.11
C LEU A 251 3.92 19.59 -10.11
N GLN A 252 3.13 19.83 -11.17
CA GLN A 252 3.03 18.89 -12.28
C GLN A 252 4.21 19.11 -13.22
N ALA A 253 5.26 18.31 -13.04
CA ALA A 253 6.51 18.38 -13.78
C ALA A 253 7.24 17.03 -13.70
N GLU A 254 8.17 16.81 -14.63
CA GLU A 254 9.06 15.66 -14.66
C GLU A 254 10.41 16.02 -14.02
N ALA A 255 11.01 15.08 -13.28
CA ALA A 255 12.34 15.27 -12.73
C ALA A 255 13.40 14.88 -13.77
N GLU A 256 14.36 15.76 -14.03
CA GLU A 256 15.38 15.58 -15.06
C GLU A 256 16.72 15.16 -14.46
N SER A 257 17.18 15.88 -13.44
CA SER A 257 18.48 15.64 -12.83
C SER A 257 18.55 16.19 -11.40
N VAL A 258 19.54 15.73 -10.64
CA VAL A 258 19.84 16.25 -9.31
C VAL A 258 21.26 16.85 -9.33
N ASP A 259 21.39 18.02 -8.71
CA ASP A 259 22.66 18.64 -8.34
C ASP A 259 22.86 18.52 -6.83
N PHE A 260 23.83 17.71 -6.42
CA PHE A 260 24.09 17.43 -5.01
C PHE A 260 24.90 18.54 -4.31
N SER A 261 25.69 19.31 -5.06
CA SER A 261 26.52 20.40 -4.53
C SER A 261 25.68 21.58 -4.06
N GLU A 262 24.74 22.03 -4.91
CA GLU A 262 23.86 23.17 -4.64
C GLU A 262 22.51 22.75 -4.03
N LYS A 263 22.28 21.44 -3.88
CA LYS A 263 21.03 20.83 -3.43
C LYS A 263 19.81 21.30 -4.24
N LEU A 264 19.92 21.16 -5.55
CA LEU A 264 18.87 21.53 -6.51
C LEU A 264 18.39 20.29 -7.28
N VAL A 265 17.07 20.17 -7.47
CA VAL A 265 16.49 19.23 -8.45
C VAL A 265 16.09 20.01 -9.69
N GLU A 266 16.61 19.62 -10.84
CA GLU A 266 16.12 20.11 -12.13
C GLU A 266 14.83 19.39 -12.47
N VAL A 267 13.80 20.17 -12.75
CA VAL A 267 12.50 19.67 -13.18
C VAL A 267 12.08 20.38 -14.46
N SER A 268 11.27 19.71 -15.26
CA SER A 268 10.79 20.24 -16.53
C SER A 268 9.30 20.02 -16.70
N GLN A 269 8.66 20.88 -17.50
CA GLN A 269 7.28 20.70 -17.92
C GLN A 269 7.11 21.18 -19.34
N VAL A 270 6.31 20.45 -20.12
CA VAL A 270 5.92 20.88 -21.47
C VAL A 270 4.73 21.83 -21.35
N ILE A 271 4.92 23.07 -21.79
CA ILE A 271 3.91 24.14 -21.79
C ILE A 271 3.89 24.73 -23.20
N ASP A 272 2.73 24.72 -23.85
CA ASP A 272 2.54 25.21 -25.22
C ASP A 272 3.51 24.59 -26.26
N GLY A 273 3.86 23.31 -26.06
CA GLY A 273 4.80 22.59 -26.92
C GLY A 273 6.28 22.83 -26.59
N GLU A 274 6.60 23.78 -25.72
CA GLU A 274 7.96 24.08 -25.29
C GLU A 274 8.28 23.42 -23.95
N LYS A 275 9.43 22.74 -23.87
CA LYS A 275 9.92 22.16 -22.62
C LYS A 275 10.61 23.24 -21.79
N ARG A 276 9.97 23.66 -20.70
CA ARG A 276 10.51 24.67 -19.76
C ARG A 276 11.14 23.98 -18.57
N HIS A 277 12.31 24.46 -18.16
CA HIS A 277 13.10 23.92 -17.05
C HIS A 277 13.21 24.92 -15.91
N PHE A 278 13.22 24.42 -14.68
CA PHE A 278 13.51 25.20 -13.48
C PHE A 278 14.11 24.31 -12.39
N TYR A 279 14.76 24.94 -11.40
CA TYR A 279 15.33 24.25 -10.25
C TYR A 279 14.41 24.34 -9.03
N LEU A 280 14.32 23.24 -8.30
CA LEU A 280 13.66 23.16 -7.00
C LEU A 280 14.70 22.85 -5.90
N PRO A 281 14.94 23.75 -4.94
CA PRO A 281 15.88 23.51 -3.85
C PRO A 281 15.33 22.50 -2.83
N TYR A 282 16.21 21.70 -2.23
CA TYR A 282 15.85 20.71 -1.23
C TYR A 282 16.83 20.69 -0.03
N ASP A 283 16.32 20.37 1.15
CA ASP A 283 17.12 19.92 2.30
C ASP A 283 17.09 18.40 2.42
N LYS A 284 15.95 17.81 2.08
CA LYS A 284 15.74 16.37 1.99
C LYS A 284 15.06 16.03 0.66
N LEU A 285 15.59 15.06 -0.06
CA LEU A 285 15.07 14.58 -1.34
C LEU A 285 14.66 13.12 -1.22
N ILE A 286 13.43 12.81 -1.64
CA ILE A 286 12.91 11.45 -1.74
C ILE A 286 12.63 11.12 -3.20
N ILE A 287 13.30 10.09 -3.71
CA ILE A 287 13.14 9.59 -5.07
C ILE A 287 12.16 8.41 -5.03
N GLY A 288 10.94 8.62 -5.51
CA GLY A 288 9.86 7.64 -5.59
C GLY A 288 9.28 7.53 -6.99
N VAL A 289 10.14 7.60 -8.02
CA VAL A 289 9.76 7.69 -9.45
C VAL A 289 9.28 6.37 -10.06
N GLY A 290 9.33 5.27 -9.31
CA GLY A 290 8.84 3.96 -9.74
C GLY A 290 9.72 3.31 -10.81
N SER A 291 9.09 2.58 -11.74
CA SER A 291 9.78 1.84 -12.80
C SER A 291 9.04 1.98 -14.13
N LYS A 292 9.73 1.70 -15.23
CA LYS A 292 9.13 1.56 -16.56
C LYS A 292 9.13 0.11 -17.02
N THR A 293 8.36 -0.20 -18.07
CA THR A 293 8.32 -1.54 -18.66
C THR A 293 9.71 -1.95 -19.18
N ASN A 294 10.09 -3.21 -19.00
CA ASN A 294 11.30 -3.76 -19.59
C ASN A 294 10.96 -4.49 -20.89
N THR A 295 11.68 -4.16 -21.97
CA THR A 295 11.50 -4.78 -23.27
C THR A 295 12.19 -6.14 -23.38
N HIS A 296 13.14 -6.44 -22.49
CA HIS A 296 14.00 -7.63 -22.56
C HIS A 296 14.76 -7.78 -23.90
N GLY A 297 14.89 -6.70 -24.67
CA GLY A 297 15.47 -6.72 -26.02
C GLY A 297 14.56 -7.32 -27.10
N VAL A 298 13.28 -7.57 -26.79
CA VAL A 298 12.29 -8.03 -27.79
C VAL A 298 11.89 -6.87 -28.68
N GLU A 299 11.90 -7.13 -30.00
CA GLU A 299 11.51 -6.16 -31.03
C GLU A 299 9.98 -6.15 -31.22
N GLY A 300 9.45 -5.00 -31.65
CA GLY A 300 8.04 -4.84 -32.04
C GLY A 300 7.05 -4.57 -30.89
N LEU A 301 7.54 -4.20 -29.71
CA LEU A 301 6.70 -3.88 -28.55
C LEU A 301 5.81 -2.64 -28.73
N GLU A 302 6.07 -1.81 -29.74
CA GLU A 302 5.18 -0.74 -30.19
C GLU A 302 3.80 -1.27 -30.67
N HIS A 303 3.71 -2.55 -31.01
CA HIS A 303 2.46 -3.21 -31.36
C HIS A 303 1.71 -3.76 -30.13
N CYS A 304 2.37 -3.83 -28.96
CA CYS A 304 1.77 -4.25 -27.70
C CYS A 304 1.06 -3.09 -26.98
N GLN A 305 0.15 -3.46 -26.08
CA GLN A 305 -0.30 -2.61 -25.00
C GLN A 305 0.51 -2.90 -23.74
N PHE A 306 0.72 -1.89 -22.90
CA PHE A 306 1.25 -2.05 -21.54
C PHE A 306 0.11 -1.87 -20.53
N LEU A 307 0.35 -2.20 -19.26
CA LEU A 307 -0.65 -1.99 -18.19
C LEU A 307 0.03 -1.43 -16.93
N LYS A 308 0.45 -0.16 -17.00
CA LYS A 308 1.12 0.56 -15.90
C LYS A 308 0.37 1.82 -15.47
N THR A 309 -0.36 2.43 -16.39
CA THR A 309 -1.06 3.71 -16.19
C THR A 309 -2.56 3.60 -16.45
N ILE A 310 -3.31 4.67 -16.21
CA ILE A 310 -4.73 4.75 -16.57
C ILE A 310 -4.93 4.86 -18.07
N ASP A 311 -4.05 5.60 -18.74
CA ASP A 311 -4.12 5.78 -20.18
C ASP A 311 -3.87 4.45 -20.90
N ASP A 312 -2.97 3.63 -20.36
CA ASP A 312 -2.80 2.24 -20.78
C ASP A 312 -4.11 1.45 -20.67
N ALA A 313 -4.77 1.49 -19.52
CA ALA A 313 -6.04 0.78 -19.32
C ALA A 313 -7.14 1.28 -20.27
N ARG A 314 -7.21 2.60 -20.52
CA ARG A 314 -8.12 3.19 -21.51
C ARG A 314 -7.82 2.70 -22.93
N LYS A 315 -6.55 2.69 -23.34
CA LYS A 315 -6.11 2.20 -24.66
C LYS A 315 -6.47 0.73 -24.86
N ILE A 316 -6.24 -0.11 -23.85
CA ILE A 316 -6.59 -1.52 -23.87
C ILE A 316 -8.11 -1.70 -24.06
N ARG A 317 -8.92 -1.01 -23.24
CA ARG A 317 -10.38 -1.07 -23.32
C ARG A 317 -10.88 -0.67 -24.71
N LYS A 318 -10.45 0.49 -25.20
CA LYS A 318 -10.77 0.99 -26.54
C LYS A 318 -10.36 0.01 -27.64
N LYS A 319 -9.17 -0.60 -27.54
CA LYS A 319 -8.69 -1.58 -28.51
C LYS A 319 -9.51 -2.86 -28.48
N ALA A 320 -9.82 -3.40 -27.31
CA ALA A 320 -10.62 -4.61 -27.15
C ALA A 320 -12.03 -4.43 -27.72
N ILE A 321 -12.72 -3.35 -27.34
CA ILE A 321 -14.07 -3.06 -27.82
C ILE A 321 -14.05 -2.74 -29.32
N GLY A 322 -13.09 -1.95 -29.79
CA GLY A 322 -12.92 -1.68 -31.22
C GLY A 322 -12.66 -2.93 -32.05
N ASN A 323 -12.03 -3.97 -31.50
CA ASN A 323 -11.90 -5.25 -32.17
C ASN A 323 -13.24 -5.99 -32.26
N PHE A 324 -14.09 -5.93 -31.22
CA PHE A 324 -15.44 -6.49 -31.26
C PHE A 324 -16.32 -5.80 -32.31
N GLU A 325 -16.29 -4.47 -32.37
CA GLU A 325 -17.03 -3.69 -33.37
C GLU A 325 -16.57 -4.03 -34.80
N LYS A 326 -15.26 -4.20 -35.02
CA LYS A 326 -14.76 -4.64 -36.33
C LYS A 326 -15.16 -6.06 -36.65
N ALA A 327 -15.15 -6.95 -35.66
CA ALA A 327 -15.50 -8.35 -35.84
C ALA A 327 -16.96 -8.53 -36.29
N VAL A 328 -17.89 -7.64 -35.93
CA VAL A 328 -19.29 -7.75 -36.37
C VAL A 328 -19.56 -7.22 -37.78
N LEU A 329 -18.63 -6.49 -38.38
CA LEU A 329 -18.87 -5.87 -39.68
C LEU A 329 -19.09 -6.95 -40.77
N PRO A 330 -20.00 -6.71 -41.72
CA PRO A 330 -20.25 -7.64 -42.83
C PRO A 330 -19.05 -7.80 -43.77
N THR A 331 -18.09 -6.86 -43.73
CA THR A 331 -16.86 -6.87 -44.53
C THR A 331 -15.72 -7.66 -43.88
N THR A 332 -15.91 -8.20 -42.67
CA THR A 332 -14.85 -8.89 -41.93
C THR A 332 -14.88 -10.39 -42.22
N SER A 333 -13.81 -10.90 -42.83
CA SER A 333 -13.65 -12.34 -43.11
C SER A 333 -13.50 -13.16 -41.83
N ASP A 334 -13.67 -14.47 -41.92
CA ASP A 334 -13.57 -15.36 -40.76
C ASP A 334 -12.15 -15.42 -40.19
N GLU A 335 -11.12 -15.37 -41.04
CA GLU A 335 -9.72 -15.33 -40.58
C GLU A 335 -9.42 -14.03 -39.83
N GLU A 336 -9.89 -12.89 -40.36
CA GLU A 336 -9.70 -11.60 -39.73
C GLU A 336 -10.49 -11.49 -38.42
N ARG A 337 -11.70 -12.07 -38.38
CA ARG A 337 -12.54 -12.17 -37.17
C ARG A 337 -11.81 -12.95 -36.07
N LYS A 338 -11.25 -14.13 -36.39
CA LYS A 338 -10.43 -14.94 -35.47
C LYS A 338 -9.22 -14.17 -34.95
N ARG A 339 -8.51 -13.48 -35.86
CA ARG A 339 -7.36 -12.66 -35.49
C ARG A 339 -7.76 -11.54 -34.53
N LEU A 340 -8.78 -10.74 -34.87
CA LEU A 340 -9.26 -9.62 -34.05
C LEU A 340 -9.67 -10.06 -32.64
N LEU A 341 -10.22 -11.27 -32.51
CA LEU A 341 -10.73 -11.86 -31.26
C LEU A 341 -9.72 -12.78 -30.56
N SER A 342 -8.46 -12.77 -31.00
CA SER A 342 -7.35 -13.43 -30.32
C SER A 342 -6.61 -12.43 -29.41
N PHE A 343 -6.59 -12.75 -28.11
CA PHE A 343 -5.97 -11.95 -27.06
C PHE A 343 -4.72 -12.67 -26.56
N VAL A 344 -3.56 -12.02 -26.64
CA VAL A 344 -2.27 -12.60 -26.21
C VAL A 344 -1.70 -11.80 -25.05
N ILE A 345 -1.38 -12.47 -23.96
CA ILE A 345 -0.82 -11.88 -22.74
C ILE A 345 0.60 -12.42 -22.54
N CYS A 346 1.58 -11.52 -22.61
CA CYS A 346 2.98 -11.82 -22.36
C CYS A 346 3.30 -11.58 -20.88
N GLY A 347 3.60 -12.66 -20.16
CA GLY A 347 3.93 -12.67 -18.73
C GLY A 347 2.85 -13.31 -17.87
N GLY A 348 3.22 -14.40 -17.18
CA GLY A 348 2.37 -15.11 -16.21
C GLY A 348 2.44 -14.57 -14.78
N GLY A 349 2.83 -13.30 -14.58
CA GLY A 349 2.79 -12.65 -13.27
C GLY A 349 1.37 -12.22 -12.87
N PRO A 350 1.15 -11.73 -11.64
CA PRO A 350 -0.18 -11.34 -11.17
C PRO A 350 -0.94 -10.42 -12.13
N THR A 351 -0.30 -9.37 -12.65
CA THR A 351 -0.93 -8.44 -13.59
C THR A 351 -1.43 -9.11 -14.87
N GLY A 352 -0.62 -10.00 -15.47
CA GLY A 352 -1.00 -10.71 -16.69
C GLY A 352 -2.12 -11.72 -16.45
N ILE A 353 -2.04 -12.47 -15.36
CA ILE A 353 -3.04 -13.47 -14.98
C ILE A 353 -4.38 -12.81 -14.61
N GLU A 354 -4.37 -11.74 -13.81
CA GLU A 354 -5.59 -11.01 -13.47
C GLU A 354 -6.24 -10.39 -14.72
N PHE A 355 -5.45 -9.88 -15.68
CA PHE A 355 -5.97 -9.37 -16.94
C PHE A 355 -6.56 -10.46 -17.83
N ALA A 356 -5.85 -11.60 -17.98
CA ALA A 356 -6.34 -12.75 -18.74
C ALA A 356 -7.66 -13.28 -18.17
N ALA A 357 -7.79 -13.31 -16.84
CA ALA A 357 -9.03 -13.65 -16.16
C ALA A 357 -10.15 -12.62 -16.39
N GLU A 358 -9.86 -11.33 -16.24
CA GLU A 358 -10.86 -10.26 -16.41
C GLU A 358 -11.37 -10.17 -17.85
N ILE A 359 -10.49 -10.30 -18.85
CA ILE A 359 -10.90 -10.32 -20.26
C ILE A 359 -11.74 -11.56 -20.55
N TYR A 360 -11.34 -12.73 -20.03
CA TYR A 360 -12.10 -13.96 -20.18
C TYR A 360 -13.51 -13.85 -19.59
N ASP A 361 -13.64 -13.32 -18.38
CA ASP A 361 -14.94 -13.14 -17.74
C ASP A 361 -15.82 -12.16 -18.54
N MET A 362 -15.28 -11.05 -19.04
CA MET A 362 -16.03 -10.11 -19.90
C MET A 362 -16.52 -10.79 -21.19
N LEU A 363 -15.66 -11.60 -21.82
CA LEU A 363 -15.98 -12.33 -23.06
C LEU A 363 -17.08 -13.40 -22.85
N ASN A 364 -17.20 -13.97 -21.65
CA ASN A 364 -18.24 -14.96 -21.35
C ASN A 364 -19.51 -14.38 -20.76
N GLU A 365 -19.40 -13.35 -19.93
CA GLU A 365 -20.53 -12.78 -19.20
C GLU A 365 -21.27 -11.72 -20.02
N ASP A 366 -20.54 -10.85 -20.73
CA ASP A 366 -21.07 -9.63 -21.34
C ASP A 366 -21.11 -9.69 -22.88
N LEU A 367 -20.06 -10.19 -23.54
CA LEU A 367 -19.99 -10.23 -25.02
C LEU A 367 -21.21 -10.95 -25.63
N ILE A 368 -21.60 -12.10 -25.07
CA ILE A 368 -22.71 -12.91 -25.57
C ILE A 368 -24.10 -12.27 -25.40
N ARG A 369 -24.20 -11.21 -24.59
CA ARG A 369 -25.45 -10.47 -24.35
C ARG A 369 -25.63 -9.33 -25.34
N HIS A 370 -24.53 -8.70 -25.75
CA HIS A 370 -24.55 -7.48 -26.56
C HIS A 370 -24.14 -7.70 -28.02
N TYR A 371 -23.33 -8.72 -28.30
CA TYR A 371 -22.80 -9.00 -29.64
C TYR A 371 -23.36 -10.31 -30.22
N PRO A 372 -23.29 -10.49 -31.56
CA PRO A 372 -23.69 -11.74 -32.21
C PRO A 372 -22.97 -12.94 -31.60
N ARG A 373 -23.74 -13.97 -31.24
CA ARG A 373 -23.24 -15.16 -30.52
C ARG A 373 -22.12 -15.90 -31.25
N ILE A 374 -22.07 -15.81 -32.58
CA ILE A 374 -21.00 -16.42 -33.38
C ILE A 374 -19.61 -15.93 -32.95
N LEU A 375 -19.47 -14.67 -32.52
CA LEU A 375 -18.18 -14.13 -32.10
C LEU A 375 -17.58 -14.92 -30.93
N ARG A 376 -18.40 -15.48 -30.04
CA ARG A 376 -17.91 -16.26 -28.89
C ARG A 376 -17.11 -17.49 -29.32
N ASN A 377 -17.42 -18.08 -30.47
CA ASN A 377 -16.70 -19.25 -30.97
C ASN A 377 -15.33 -18.91 -31.56
N GLU A 378 -15.11 -17.64 -31.90
CA GLU A 378 -13.88 -17.15 -32.54
C GLU A 378 -12.90 -16.53 -31.53
N VAL A 379 -13.33 -16.37 -30.28
CA VAL A 379 -12.52 -15.79 -29.20
C VAL A 379 -11.48 -16.79 -28.70
N SER A 380 -10.25 -16.33 -28.54
CA SER A 380 -9.18 -17.09 -27.88
C SER A 380 -8.34 -16.19 -26.96
N VAL A 381 -7.89 -16.74 -25.84
CA VAL A 381 -7.07 -16.04 -24.85
C VAL A 381 -5.83 -16.88 -24.57
N HIS A 382 -4.66 -16.29 -24.77
CA HIS A 382 -3.36 -16.96 -24.69
C HIS A 382 -2.47 -16.27 -23.67
N VAL A 383 -1.83 -17.02 -22.78
CA VAL A 383 -0.83 -16.52 -21.83
C VAL A 383 0.52 -17.15 -22.15
N ILE A 384 1.54 -16.32 -22.42
CA ILE A 384 2.91 -16.77 -22.70
C ILE A 384 3.78 -16.47 -21.49
N GLN A 385 4.32 -17.52 -20.88
CA GLN A 385 5.11 -17.47 -19.66
C GLN A 385 6.46 -18.17 -19.81
N SER A 386 7.53 -17.44 -19.51
CA SER A 386 8.91 -17.92 -19.72
C SER A 386 9.39 -19.01 -18.76
N ARG A 387 8.71 -19.18 -17.62
CA ARG A 387 9.04 -20.18 -16.60
C ARG A 387 8.05 -21.34 -16.65
N SER A 388 8.31 -22.38 -15.87
CA SER A 388 7.49 -23.59 -15.83
C SER A 388 6.07 -23.38 -15.31
N HIS A 389 5.86 -22.32 -14.51
CA HIS A 389 4.54 -21.96 -13.98
C HIS A 389 4.22 -20.48 -14.12
N ILE A 390 2.92 -20.18 -14.19
CA ILE A 390 2.38 -18.84 -13.90
C ILE A 390 2.42 -18.58 -12.38
N LEU A 391 2.23 -17.33 -11.96
CA LEU A 391 2.26 -16.92 -10.56
C LEU A 391 3.47 -17.47 -9.78
N ASN A 392 4.65 -17.50 -10.41
CA ASN A 392 5.89 -18.09 -9.89
C ASN A 392 6.45 -17.47 -8.59
N THR A 393 5.75 -16.49 -8.01
CA THR A 393 6.05 -15.88 -6.70
C THR A 393 5.14 -16.41 -5.59
N TYR A 394 4.20 -17.30 -5.93
CA TYR A 394 3.26 -17.99 -5.05
C TYR A 394 3.74 -19.43 -4.87
N ASP A 395 3.20 -20.09 -3.85
CA ASP A 395 3.30 -21.53 -3.69
C ASP A 395 2.86 -22.30 -4.95
N GLU A 396 3.62 -23.35 -5.31
CA GLU A 396 3.43 -24.14 -6.52
C GLU A 396 2.01 -24.72 -6.64
N ALA A 397 1.40 -25.13 -5.53
CA ALA A 397 0.03 -25.66 -5.54
C ALA A 397 -1.01 -24.61 -5.96
N LEU A 398 -0.78 -23.33 -5.66
CA LEU A 398 -1.65 -22.23 -6.09
C LEU A 398 -1.47 -21.93 -7.58
N SER A 399 -0.24 -22.03 -8.08
CA SER A 399 0.06 -21.89 -9.50
C SER A 399 -0.61 -23.00 -10.32
N MET A 400 -0.49 -24.25 -9.89
CA MET A 400 -1.18 -25.40 -10.51
C MET A 400 -2.71 -25.22 -10.49
N TYR A 401 -3.28 -24.80 -9.37
CA TYR A 401 -4.72 -24.50 -9.28
C TYR A 401 -5.16 -23.45 -10.32
N ALA A 402 -4.37 -22.38 -10.49
CA ALA A 402 -4.66 -21.34 -11.46
C ALA A 402 -4.57 -21.88 -12.91
N GLU A 403 -3.56 -22.69 -13.21
CA GLU A 403 -3.38 -23.34 -14.53
C GLU A 403 -4.53 -24.30 -14.86
N GLU A 404 -4.93 -25.16 -13.92
CA GLU A 404 -6.09 -26.05 -14.07
C GLU A 404 -7.41 -25.27 -14.27
N ARG A 405 -7.54 -24.11 -13.65
CA ARG A 405 -8.70 -23.25 -13.84
C ARG A 405 -8.69 -22.61 -15.22
N PHE A 406 -7.55 -22.07 -15.65
CA PHE A 406 -7.40 -21.48 -16.99
C PHE A 406 -7.66 -22.52 -18.09
N ALA A 407 -7.19 -23.76 -17.91
CA ALA A 407 -7.49 -24.86 -18.82
C ALA A 407 -8.99 -25.16 -18.92
N ARG A 408 -9.73 -25.18 -17.79
CA ARG A 408 -11.20 -25.33 -17.78
C ARG A 408 -11.92 -24.16 -18.43
N ASP A 409 -11.34 -22.97 -18.29
CA ASP A 409 -11.85 -21.75 -18.88
C ASP A 409 -11.43 -21.62 -20.36
N HIS A 410 -10.69 -22.56 -20.96
CA HIS A 410 -10.18 -22.43 -22.34
C HIS A 410 -9.27 -21.21 -22.55
N VAL A 411 -8.55 -20.81 -21.50
CA VAL A 411 -7.42 -19.89 -21.58
C VAL A 411 -6.15 -20.73 -21.77
N GLU A 412 -5.51 -20.61 -22.92
CA GLU A 412 -4.33 -21.39 -23.27
C GLU A 412 -3.08 -20.81 -22.61
N VAL A 413 -2.40 -21.63 -21.79
CA VAL A 413 -1.19 -21.20 -21.08
C VAL A 413 0.02 -21.92 -21.66
N TYR A 414 0.92 -21.14 -22.26
CA TYR A 414 2.20 -21.58 -22.79
C TYR A 414 3.27 -21.31 -21.74
N THR A 415 3.68 -22.33 -20.99
CA THR A 415 4.80 -22.25 -20.04
C THR A 415 6.12 -22.63 -20.72
N ASN A 416 7.25 -22.29 -20.09
CA ASN A 416 8.58 -22.42 -20.70
C ASN A 416 8.67 -21.77 -22.10
N ALA A 417 7.87 -20.71 -22.30
CA ALA A 417 7.68 -20.06 -23.58
C ALA A 417 8.16 -18.61 -23.53
N ARG A 418 9.03 -18.23 -24.48
CA ARG A 418 9.66 -16.92 -24.52
C ARG A 418 9.33 -16.23 -25.83
N VAL A 419 8.76 -15.03 -25.73
CA VAL A 419 8.51 -14.16 -26.88
C VAL A 419 9.85 -13.76 -27.50
N GLN A 420 9.94 -13.87 -28.82
CA GLN A 420 11.11 -13.52 -29.61
C GLN A 420 10.89 -12.18 -30.33
N GLU A 421 9.72 -12.02 -30.95
CA GLU A 421 9.36 -10.86 -31.77
C GLU A 421 7.85 -10.65 -31.71
N VAL A 422 7.41 -9.40 -31.67
CA VAL A 422 5.99 -9.03 -31.81
C VAL A 422 5.81 -8.34 -33.15
N LYS A 423 5.05 -8.92 -34.07
CA LYS A 423 4.68 -8.26 -35.34
C LYS A 423 3.35 -7.56 -35.18
N GLN A 424 2.95 -6.77 -36.18
CA GLN A 424 1.71 -5.99 -36.14
C GLN A 424 0.43 -6.86 -35.99
N ASP A 425 0.44 -8.06 -36.55
CA ASP A 425 -0.73 -8.93 -36.68
C ASP A 425 -0.58 -10.29 -35.97
N LYS A 426 0.65 -10.63 -35.55
CA LYS A 426 0.98 -11.90 -34.90
C LYS A 426 2.18 -11.78 -33.96
N ILE A 427 2.29 -12.71 -33.01
CA ILE A 427 3.41 -12.82 -32.08
C ILE A 427 4.19 -14.10 -32.33
N VAL A 428 5.52 -14.02 -32.27
CA VAL A 428 6.44 -15.14 -32.45
C VAL A 428 7.09 -15.46 -31.12
N PHE A 429 7.02 -16.73 -30.70
CA PHE A 429 7.61 -17.18 -29.44
C PHE A 429 8.20 -18.58 -29.58
N SER A 430 9.21 -18.86 -28.76
CA SER A 430 9.83 -20.18 -28.65
C SER A 430 9.32 -20.88 -27.41
N GLU A 431 8.91 -22.14 -27.52
CA GLU A 431 8.47 -22.98 -26.41
C GLU A 431 9.42 -24.17 -26.28
N LYS A 432 9.85 -24.45 -25.04
CA LYS A 432 10.63 -25.64 -24.75
C LYS A 432 9.68 -26.77 -24.38
N THR A 433 9.61 -27.81 -25.21
CA THR A 433 8.79 -29.00 -24.96
C THR A 433 9.36 -29.85 -23.83
N GLU A 434 8.58 -30.81 -23.33
CA GLU A 434 8.99 -31.75 -22.26
C GLU A 434 10.29 -32.50 -22.63
N ASP A 435 10.47 -32.85 -23.91
CA ASP A 435 11.69 -33.48 -24.46
C ASP A 435 12.91 -32.54 -24.52
N GLY A 436 12.75 -31.29 -24.10
CA GLY A 436 13.79 -30.26 -24.10
C GLY A 436 14.03 -29.59 -25.44
N LYS A 437 13.31 -29.97 -26.50
CA LYS A 437 13.40 -29.35 -27.83
C LYS A 437 12.73 -27.97 -27.82
N VAL A 438 13.38 -26.99 -28.45
CA VAL A 438 12.82 -25.65 -28.62
C VAL A 438 12.07 -25.58 -29.95
N VAL A 439 10.79 -25.25 -29.91
CA VAL A 439 9.91 -25.10 -31.08
C VAL A 439 9.45 -23.65 -31.17
N THR A 440 9.56 -23.05 -32.36
CA THR A 440 9.01 -21.73 -32.63
C THR A 440 7.54 -21.84 -33.03
N LYS A 441 6.68 -21.05 -32.40
CA LYS A 441 5.26 -20.95 -32.66
C LYS A 441 4.89 -19.50 -32.99
N GLU A 442 3.78 -19.33 -33.69
CA GLU A 442 3.21 -18.03 -34.02
C GLU A 442 1.72 -18.01 -33.67
N ILE A 443 1.23 -16.91 -33.08
CA ILE A 443 -0.19 -16.71 -32.78
C ILE A 443 -0.65 -15.38 -33.37
N PRO A 444 -1.66 -15.37 -34.27
CA PRO A 444 -2.28 -14.13 -34.73
C PRO A 444 -3.05 -13.46 -33.58
N TYR A 445 -3.04 -12.14 -33.50
CA TYR A 445 -3.72 -11.43 -32.41
C TYR A 445 -4.39 -10.13 -32.85
N GLY A 446 -5.40 -9.73 -32.09
CA GLY A 446 -6.07 -8.43 -32.18
C GLY A 446 -5.65 -7.51 -31.05
N LEU A 447 -5.27 -8.08 -29.89
CA LEU A 447 -4.71 -7.37 -28.75
C LEU A 447 -3.59 -8.20 -28.13
N CYS A 448 -2.39 -7.60 -28.04
CA CYS A 448 -1.27 -8.16 -27.32
C CYS A 448 -0.95 -7.30 -26.09
N LEU A 449 -0.99 -7.87 -24.89
CA LEU A 449 -0.59 -7.22 -23.65
C LEU A 449 0.82 -7.65 -23.26
N TRP A 450 1.72 -6.69 -23.07
CA TRP A 450 3.03 -6.93 -22.46
C TRP A 450 3.01 -6.53 -20.98
N SER A 451 3.00 -7.53 -20.10
CA SER A 451 2.90 -7.35 -18.65
C SER A 451 4.15 -7.81 -17.87
N THR A 452 5.20 -8.20 -18.58
CA THR A 452 6.44 -8.73 -17.99
C THR A 452 7.55 -7.68 -17.93
N GLY A 453 8.35 -7.77 -16.87
CA GLY A 453 9.59 -7.03 -16.74
C GLY A 453 9.44 -5.57 -16.29
N VAL A 454 10.33 -5.15 -15.40
CA VAL A 454 10.49 -3.76 -14.98
C VAL A 454 11.93 -3.31 -15.19
N SER A 455 12.10 -2.03 -15.47
CA SER A 455 13.41 -1.38 -15.64
C SER A 455 13.41 0.01 -15.00
N GLN A 456 14.61 0.54 -14.75
CA GLN A 456 14.78 1.91 -14.25
C GLN A 456 14.18 2.93 -15.20
N THR A 457 13.58 3.99 -14.63
CA THR A 457 13.23 5.20 -15.39
C THR A 457 14.50 5.89 -15.91
N ASP A 458 14.36 6.73 -16.94
CA ASP A 458 15.53 7.43 -17.50
C ASP A 458 16.16 8.39 -16.48
N PHE A 459 15.34 9.03 -15.64
CA PHE A 459 15.83 9.78 -14.47
C PHE A 459 16.72 8.93 -13.55
N ALA A 460 16.27 7.73 -13.16
CA ALA A 460 17.03 6.87 -12.25
C ALA A 460 18.34 6.37 -12.89
N LYS A 461 18.33 6.05 -14.20
CA LYS A 461 19.54 5.70 -14.95
C LYS A 461 20.55 6.85 -14.98
N ASN A 462 20.09 8.05 -15.34
CA ASN A 462 20.92 9.24 -15.42
C ASN A 462 21.47 9.67 -14.05
N LEU A 463 20.71 9.41 -12.98
CA LEU A 463 21.19 9.68 -11.63
C LEU A 463 22.26 8.68 -11.20
N ALA A 464 22.09 7.40 -11.53
CA ALA A 464 23.06 6.36 -11.20
C ALA A 464 24.43 6.63 -11.84
N THR A 465 24.48 7.12 -13.07
CA THR A 465 25.74 7.45 -13.76
C THR A 465 26.51 8.62 -13.14
N LYS A 466 25.85 9.47 -12.34
CA LYS A 466 26.49 10.56 -11.59
C LYS A 466 27.10 10.11 -10.26
N LEU A 467 26.92 8.85 -9.86
CA LEU A 467 27.29 8.33 -8.54
C LEU A 467 28.28 7.17 -8.67
N ASP A 468 29.47 7.30 -8.10
CA ASP A 468 30.57 6.32 -8.25
C ASP A 468 30.29 4.93 -7.64
N LYS A 469 29.27 4.81 -6.78
CA LYS A 469 28.97 3.61 -5.98
C LYS A 469 27.70 2.88 -6.41
N GLN A 470 27.13 3.23 -7.56
CA GLN A 470 25.92 2.60 -8.09
C GLN A 470 26.30 1.50 -9.10
N THR A 471 26.15 0.24 -8.72
CA THR A 471 26.54 -0.92 -9.54
C THR A 471 25.36 -1.68 -10.14
N ASN A 472 24.18 -1.53 -9.56
CA ASN A 472 22.97 -2.24 -9.97
C ASN A 472 22.34 -1.64 -11.24
N LYS A 473 22.12 -2.47 -12.26
CA LYS A 473 21.53 -2.06 -13.56
C LYS A 473 20.00 -1.95 -13.55
N HIS A 474 19.34 -2.38 -12.47
CA HIS A 474 17.88 -2.51 -12.38
C HIS A 474 17.23 -1.55 -11.40
N ALA A 475 17.96 -1.02 -10.42
CA ALA A 475 17.45 -0.11 -9.40
C ALA A 475 18.57 0.72 -8.77
N LEU A 476 18.23 1.89 -8.23
CA LEU A 476 19.15 2.68 -7.41
C LEU A 476 19.45 1.94 -6.10
N GLU A 477 20.72 1.84 -5.74
CA GLU A 477 21.16 1.17 -4.52
C GLU A 477 21.05 2.11 -3.32
N THR A 478 20.42 1.61 -2.27
CA THR A 478 20.24 2.30 -0.99
C THR A 478 20.82 1.49 0.14
N ASP A 479 21.19 2.15 1.23
CA ASP A 479 21.54 1.44 2.46
C ASP A 479 20.31 0.97 3.26
N THR A 480 20.54 0.37 4.42
CA THR A 480 19.46 -0.14 5.27
C THR A 480 18.59 0.96 5.89
N HIS A 481 18.95 2.23 5.79
CA HIS A 481 18.13 3.38 6.16
C HIS A 481 17.45 4.03 4.96
N LEU A 482 17.51 3.40 3.78
CA LEU A 482 16.94 3.85 2.50
C LEU A 482 17.62 5.10 1.92
N ARG A 483 18.84 5.42 2.37
CA ARG A 483 19.63 6.53 1.81
C ARG A 483 20.28 6.11 0.51
N LEU A 484 20.30 7.02 -0.46
CA LEU A 484 20.91 6.76 -1.76
C LEU A 484 22.43 6.64 -1.61
N ILE A 485 22.99 5.49 -1.98
CA ILE A 485 24.43 5.24 -1.86
C ILE A 485 25.18 6.14 -2.86
N GLY A 486 26.16 6.88 -2.36
CA GLY A 486 26.95 7.84 -3.15
C GLY A 486 26.47 9.29 -3.06
N ALA A 487 25.25 9.53 -2.57
CA ALA A 487 24.76 10.88 -2.30
C ALA A 487 25.24 11.40 -0.92
N PRO A 488 25.19 12.73 -0.67
CA PRO A 488 25.48 13.29 0.65
C PRO A 488 24.65 12.63 1.75
N ILE A 489 25.32 12.27 2.85
CA ILE A 489 24.71 11.43 3.90
C ILE A 489 23.51 12.13 4.54
N GLY A 490 22.40 11.39 4.61
CA GLY A 490 21.15 11.86 5.23
C GLY A 490 20.31 12.81 4.38
N ASP A 491 20.75 13.25 3.20
CA ASP A 491 20.00 14.23 2.41
C ASP A 491 19.11 13.60 1.33
N VAL A 492 19.52 12.47 0.76
CA VAL A 492 18.82 11.85 -0.37
C VAL A 492 18.43 10.41 -0.06
N TYR A 493 17.16 10.08 -0.30
CA TYR A 493 16.57 8.76 -0.09
C TYR A 493 15.92 8.27 -1.39
N ALA A 494 15.85 6.94 -1.57
CA ALA A 494 15.13 6.35 -2.69
C ALA A 494 14.25 5.18 -2.23
N ILE A 495 13.01 5.13 -2.69
CA ILE A 495 12.00 4.15 -2.25
C ILE A 495 11.17 3.59 -3.40
N GLY A 496 10.54 2.44 -3.17
CA GLY A 496 9.70 1.79 -4.17
C GLY A 496 10.50 1.21 -5.32
N ASP A 497 9.87 1.08 -6.48
CA ASP A 497 10.42 0.29 -7.60
C ASP A 497 11.67 0.87 -8.25
N CYS A 498 12.00 2.14 -7.98
CA CYS A 498 13.25 2.72 -8.44
C CYS A 498 14.46 2.35 -7.57
N SER A 499 14.28 1.69 -6.41
CA SER A 499 15.38 1.37 -5.50
C SER A 499 15.42 -0.08 -5.00
N THR A 500 16.61 -0.47 -4.57
CA THR A 500 16.90 -1.72 -3.86
C THR A 500 17.76 -1.42 -2.64
N VAL A 501 17.63 -2.23 -1.59
CA VAL A 501 18.48 -2.14 -0.39
C VAL A 501 19.69 -3.04 -0.61
N GLN A 502 20.88 -2.46 -0.50
CA GLN A 502 22.14 -3.16 -0.55
C GLN A 502 22.62 -3.45 0.86
N TYR A 503 23.02 -4.70 1.12
CA TYR A 503 23.42 -5.14 2.45
C TYR A 503 24.95 -5.10 2.63
N ASN A 504 25.73 -5.63 1.69
CA ASN A 504 27.20 -5.60 1.69
C ASN A 504 27.79 -5.91 3.09
N LEU A 505 27.33 -7.00 3.74
CA LEU A 505 27.80 -7.43 5.06
C LEU A 505 29.30 -7.65 5.07
N ALA A 506 29.85 -8.33 4.06
CA ALA A 506 31.27 -8.64 3.97
C ALA A 506 32.13 -7.37 3.89
N GLN A 507 31.71 -6.34 3.14
CA GLN A 507 32.42 -5.06 3.07
C GLN A 507 32.40 -4.32 4.42
N ASN A 508 31.41 -4.62 5.27
CA ASN A 508 31.29 -4.06 6.61
C ASN A 508 31.96 -4.92 7.70
N ILE A 509 32.68 -5.98 7.35
CA ILE A 509 33.33 -6.91 8.29
C ILE A 509 34.17 -6.18 9.35
N MET A 510 34.96 -5.18 8.92
CA MET A 510 35.81 -4.41 9.82
C MET A 510 35.00 -3.63 10.86
N THR A 511 33.80 -3.18 10.50
CA THR A 511 32.91 -2.49 11.44
C THR A 511 32.43 -3.44 12.55
N PHE A 512 32.16 -4.69 12.22
CA PHE A 512 31.72 -5.70 13.19
C PHE A 512 32.86 -6.18 14.10
N LEU A 513 34.06 -6.33 13.54
CA LEU A 513 35.22 -6.81 14.27
C LEU A 513 35.85 -5.73 15.16
N ARG A 514 35.72 -4.44 14.83
CA ARG A 514 36.39 -3.33 15.53
C ARG A 514 36.19 -3.34 17.04
N GLU A 515 34.96 -3.52 17.52
CA GLU A 515 34.68 -3.53 18.97
C GLU A 515 35.34 -4.73 19.67
N ILE A 516 35.31 -5.91 19.06
CA ILE A 516 35.93 -7.12 19.63
C ILE A 516 37.45 -7.02 19.58
N ALA A 517 37.98 -6.48 18.49
CA ALA A 517 39.40 -6.21 18.31
C ALA A 517 39.91 -5.28 19.42
N TRP A 518 39.15 -4.23 19.72
CA TRP A 518 39.42 -3.30 20.81
C TRP A 518 39.39 -3.99 22.18
N GLU A 519 38.35 -4.76 22.48
CA GLU A 519 38.24 -5.53 23.74
C GLU A 519 39.41 -6.51 23.93
N LYS A 520 39.92 -7.09 22.83
CA LYS A 520 41.02 -8.06 22.84
C LYS A 520 42.41 -7.43 22.65
N GLY A 521 42.51 -6.13 22.43
CA GLY A 521 43.78 -5.43 22.16
C GLY A 521 44.50 -5.91 20.89
N LYS A 522 43.77 -6.36 19.87
CA LYS A 522 44.32 -6.89 18.60
C LYS A 522 43.87 -6.05 17.41
N ASP A 523 44.55 -6.19 16.27
CA ASP A 523 44.03 -5.70 14.99
C ASP A 523 42.76 -6.50 14.62
N PRO A 524 41.69 -5.85 14.09
CA PRO A 524 40.51 -6.54 13.58
C PRO A 524 40.78 -7.74 12.66
N LYS A 525 41.87 -7.74 11.90
CA LYS A 525 42.23 -8.85 11.01
C LYS A 525 42.85 -10.05 11.74
N GLU A 526 43.35 -9.86 12.95
CA GLU A 526 43.99 -10.90 13.76
C GLU A 526 43.03 -11.48 14.82
N VAL A 527 41.79 -10.98 14.87
CA VAL A 527 40.76 -11.46 15.79
C VAL A 527 40.27 -12.82 15.36
N HIS A 528 40.37 -13.78 16.28
CA HIS A 528 39.72 -15.07 16.18
C HIS A 528 38.42 -15.01 16.99
N LEU A 529 37.29 -15.28 16.34
CA LEU A 529 35.95 -15.19 16.91
C LEU A 529 35.56 -16.54 17.53
N THR A 530 35.35 -16.56 18.85
CA THR A 530 34.71 -17.72 19.49
C THR A 530 33.22 -17.78 19.14
N PHE A 531 32.56 -18.91 19.40
CA PHE A 531 31.11 -19.01 19.20
C PHE A 531 30.31 -17.94 19.98
N LYS A 532 30.77 -17.56 21.18
CA LYS A 532 30.14 -16.49 21.98
C LYS A 532 30.33 -15.10 21.34
N ASP A 533 31.52 -14.85 20.78
CA ASP A 533 31.79 -13.64 20.02
C ASP A 533 30.91 -13.58 18.78
N TRP A 534 30.79 -14.70 18.06
CA TRP A 534 29.92 -14.84 16.90
C TRP A 534 28.46 -14.55 17.23
N GLN A 535 27.93 -15.05 18.35
CA GLN A 535 26.56 -14.71 18.79
C GLN A 535 26.36 -13.19 18.96
N THR A 536 27.37 -12.51 19.52
CA THR A 536 27.34 -11.05 19.73
C THR A 536 27.43 -10.30 18.40
N VAL A 537 28.30 -10.73 17.49
CA VAL A 537 28.42 -10.16 16.14
C VAL A 537 27.12 -10.38 15.37
N ALA A 538 26.56 -11.59 15.37
CA ALA A 538 25.32 -11.90 14.68
C ALA A 538 24.14 -11.05 15.17
N GLN A 539 24.08 -10.69 16.47
CA GLN A 539 23.10 -9.73 16.98
C GLN A 539 23.29 -8.32 16.39
N ARG A 540 24.54 -7.85 16.28
CA ARG A 540 24.87 -6.57 15.65
C ARG A 540 24.54 -6.56 14.16
N VAL A 541 24.87 -7.64 13.45
CA VAL A 541 24.48 -7.85 12.05
C VAL A 541 22.96 -7.81 11.91
N LYS A 542 22.20 -8.53 12.74
CA LYS A 542 20.71 -8.48 12.73
C LYS A 542 20.16 -7.08 12.98
N LYS A 543 20.77 -6.29 13.87
CA LYS A 543 20.34 -4.93 14.18
C LYS A 543 20.56 -3.99 12.99
N ARG A 544 21.71 -4.10 12.32
CA ARG A 544 22.11 -3.23 11.20
C ARG A 544 21.51 -3.67 9.86
N PHE A 545 21.37 -4.99 9.68
CA PHE A 545 20.86 -5.67 8.49
C PHE A 545 19.73 -6.65 8.88
N PRO A 546 18.52 -6.15 9.17
CA PRO A 546 17.40 -7.00 9.62
C PRO A 546 17.05 -8.15 8.69
N GLN A 547 17.26 -7.98 7.38
CA GLN A 547 16.97 -8.99 6.35
C GLN A 547 17.89 -10.22 6.44
N ALA A 548 19.13 -10.05 6.92
CA ALA A 548 20.04 -11.17 7.21
C ALA A 548 19.56 -12.05 8.38
N GLY A 549 18.57 -11.59 9.15
CA GLY A 549 18.09 -12.29 10.34
C GLY A 549 17.58 -13.71 10.10
N GLN A 550 17.02 -14.00 8.93
CA GLN A 550 16.57 -15.35 8.56
C GLN A 550 17.76 -16.31 8.35
N HIS A 551 18.80 -15.86 7.68
CA HIS A 551 20.04 -16.63 7.47
C HIS A 551 20.77 -16.85 8.80
N LEU A 552 20.67 -15.91 9.72
CA LEU A 552 21.30 -15.96 11.04
C LEU A 552 20.47 -16.69 12.13
N ARG A 553 19.56 -17.60 11.77
CA ARG A 553 18.73 -18.36 12.75
C ARG A 553 19.48 -19.52 13.41
N ARG A 554 20.28 -20.28 12.66
CA ARG A 554 21.04 -21.45 13.16
C ARG A 554 22.53 -21.11 13.23
N LEU A 555 22.86 -20.24 14.19
CA LEU A 555 24.22 -19.70 14.36
C LEU A 555 25.25 -20.80 14.66
N ASP A 556 24.82 -21.83 15.37
CA ASP A 556 25.58 -23.05 15.70
C ASP A 556 26.04 -23.79 14.44
N LYS A 557 25.10 -24.06 13.53
CA LYS A 557 25.39 -24.78 12.28
C LYS A 557 26.25 -23.96 11.34
N LEU A 558 25.97 -22.66 11.25
CA LEU A 558 26.80 -21.74 10.45
C LEU A 558 28.23 -21.73 11.00
N PHE A 559 28.41 -21.55 12.29
CA PHE A 559 29.75 -21.52 12.89
C PHE A 559 30.54 -22.79 12.58
N GLN A 560 29.93 -23.98 12.76
CA GLN A 560 30.57 -25.26 12.45
C GLN A 560 30.84 -25.48 10.96
N GLN A 561 30.07 -24.85 10.07
CA GLN A 561 30.23 -25.00 8.62
C GLN A 561 31.46 -24.24 8.11
N TYR A 562 31.80 -23.09 8.70
CA TYR A 562 32.91 -22.23 8.25
C TYR A 562 34.15 -22.30 9.14
N ASP A 563 34.09 -22.95 10.30
CA ASP A 563 35.27 -23.35 11.08
C ASP A 563 35.91 -24.57 10.38
N VAL A 564 36.60 -24.31 9.26
CA VAL A 564 37.09 -25.35 8.34
C VAL A 564 38.26 -26.10 8.98
N ASP A 565 39.11 -25.37 9.70
CA ASP A 565 40.26 -25.90 10.42
C ASP A 565 39.90 -26.60 11.74
N LYS A 566 38.64 -26.48 12.19
CA LYS A 566 38.10 -27.02 13.45
C LYS A 566 38.85 -26.50 14.67
N SER A 567 39.37 -25.27 14.59
CA SER A 567 40.03 -24.58 15.69
C SER A 567 39.07 -24.23 16.82
N GLY A 568 37.76 -24.22 16.57
CA GLY A 568 36.74 -23.73 17.50
C GLY A 568 36.62 -22.21 17.49
N THR A 569 37.23 -21.54 16.52
CA THR A 569 37.17 -20.10 16.27
C THR A 569 37.01 -19.81 14.78
N LEU A 570 36.46 -18.65 14.43
CA LEU A 570 36.48 -18.16 13.05
C LEU A 570 37.56 -17.10 12.90
N ASP A 571 38.49 -17.30 11.97
CA ASP A 571 39.45 -16.27 11.58
C ASP A 571 38.81 -15.21 10.66
N PHE A 572 39.61 -14.20 10.24
CA PHE A 572 39.10 -13.13 9.38
C PHE A 572 38.60 -13.64 8.02
N ASN A 573 39.29 -14.61 7.41
CA ASN A 573 38.96 -15.13 6.09
C ASN A 573 37.70 -15.99 6.16
N GLU A 574 37.62 -16.92 7.11
CA GLU A 574 36.45 -17.75 7.36
C GLU A 574 35.23 -16.90 7.68
N PHE A 575 35.39 -15.85 8.49
CA PHE A 575 34.30 -14.94 8.81
C PHE A 575 33.88 -14.08 7.59
N SER A 576 34.83 -13.65 6.77
CA SER A 576 34.55 -12.94 5.52
C SER A 576 33.79 -13.81 4.53
N GLU A 577 34.18 -15.08 4.39
CA GLU A 577 33.48 -16.05 3.54
C GLU A 577 32.06 -16.32 4.04
N LEU A 578 31.87 -16.51 5.35
CA LEU A 578 30.56 -16.65 5.98
C LEU A 578 29.65 -15.45 5.64
N LEU A 579 30.13 -14.23 5.85
CA LEU A 579 29.34 -13.03 5.55
C LEU A 579 29.08 -12.86 4.05
N SER A 580 30.05 -13.22 3.21
CA SER A 580 29.91 -13.19 1.74
C SER A 580 28.85 -14.18 1.26
N GLU A 581 28.80 -15.39 1.81
CA GLU A 581 27.75 -16.35 1.47
C GLU A 581 26.37 -15.88 1.95
N ILE A 582 26.28 -15.22 3.11
CA ILE A 582 25.02 -14.59 3.54
C ILE A 582 24.62 -13.50 2.53
N ASP A 583 25.54 -12.62 2.13
CA ASP A 583 25.27 -11.57 1.13
C ASP A 583 24.78 -12.17 -0.20
N ASN A 584 25.42 -13.23 -0.70
CA ASN A 584 25.06 -13.89 -1.95
C ASN A 584 23.68 -14.59 -1.89
N ASN A 585 23.29 -15.05 -0.70
CA ASN A 585 21.99 -15.67 -0.47
C ASN A 585 20.88 -14.66 -0.15
N LEU A 586 21.22 -13.40 0.14
CA LEU A 586 20.24 -12.34 0.36
C LEU A 586 19.63 -11.90 -0.96
N THR A 587 18.34 -12.18 -1.12
CA THR A 587 17.59 -11.74 -2.28
C THR A 587 17.22 -10.27 -2.18
N SER A 588 17.27 -9.58 -3.33
CA SER A 588 16.75 -8.21 -3.42
C SER A 588 15.25 -8.19 -3.14
N LEU A 589 14.78 -7.12 -2.49
CA LEU A 589 13.37 -7.00 -2.13
C LEU A 589 12.50 -6.87 -3.40
N PRO A 590 11.33 -7.52 -3.47
CA PRO A 590 10.51 -7.54 -4.68
C PRO A 590 9.88 -6.17 -4.99
N ALA A 591 9.83 -5.79 -6.26
CA ALA A 591 9.20 -4.55 -6.76
C ALA A 591 7.66 -4.61 -6.62
N THR A 592 7.15 -4.27 -5.44
CA THR A 592 5.74 -4.39 -5.08
C THR A 592 5.22 -3.12 -4.40
N ALA A 593 3.92 -2.86 -4.59
CA ALA A 593 3.18 -1.81 -3.90
C ALA A 593 3.33 -1.90 -2.37
N GLN A 594 3.28 -3.12 -1.82
CA GLN A 594 3.44 -3.38 -0.39
C GLN A 594 4.81 -2.94 0.13
N ARG A 595 5.90 -3.30 -0.57
CA ARG A 595 7.25 -2.86 -0.22
C ARG A 595 7.35 -1.34 -0.25
N ALA A 596 6.91 -0.72 -1.35
CA ALA A 596 6.93 0.73 -1.52
C ALA A 596 6.15 1.43 -0.38
N HIS A 597 4.95 0.93 -0.05
CA HIS A 597 4.13 1.46 1.03
C HIS A 597 4.82 1.36 2.39
N GLN A 598 5.44 0.21 2.71
CA GLN A 598 6.19 0.03 3.97
C GLN A 598 7.42 0.93 4.04
N GLN A 599 8.17 1.08 2.96
CA GLN A 599 9.30 2.00 2.87
C GLN A 599 8.86 3.45 3.11
N GLY A 600 7.76 3.87 2.48
CA GLY A 600 7.21 5.21 2.67
C GLY A 600 6.74 5.46 4.11
N GLN A 601 6.03 4.51 4.73
CA GLN A 601 5.65 4.62 6.15
C GLN A 601 6.88 4.69 7.07
N TYR A 602 7.87 3.85 6.82
CA TYR A 602 9.13 3.83 7.58
C TYR A 602 9.83 5.18 7.51
N LEU A 603 10.01 5.70 6.28
CA LEU A 603 10.74 6.93 6.03
C LEU A 603 10.02 8.14 6.61
N ALA A 604 8.69 8.22 6.48
CA ALA A 604 7.91 9.30 7.10
C ALA A 604 8.02 9.29 8.63
N ARG A 605 7.93 8.13 9.28
CA ARG A 605 8.10 8.04 10.75
C ARG A 605 9.51 8.44 11.17
N LYS A 606 10.53 8.05 10.38
CA LYS A 606 11.92 8.47 10.59
C LYS A 606 12.06 9.98 10.48
N LEU A 607 11.56 10.58 9.39
CA LEU A 607 11.60 12.03 9.19
C LEU A 607 10.87 12.79 10.30
N ASN A 608 9.69 12.32 10.73
CA ASN A 608 9.00 12.91 11.87
C ASN A 608 9.87 12.89 13.14
N LYS A 609 10.57 11.77 13.40
CA LYS A 609 11.48 11.65 14.53
C LYS A 609 12.68 12.60 14.41
N LEU A 610 13.27 12.70 13.23
CA LEU A 610 14.40 13.60 12.94
C LEU A 610 14.01 15.08 13.11
N ALA A 611 12.82 15.48 12.61
CA ALA A 611 12.30 16.83 12.80
C ALA A 611 12.10 17.18 14.28
N GLN A 612 11.66 16.22 15.09
CA GLN A 612 11.50 16.40 16.54
C GLN A 612 12.83 16.58 17.27
N VAL A 613 13.88 15.88 16.87
CA VAL A 613 15.20 15.97 17.53
C VAL A 613 16.06 17.13 17.00
N ALA A 614 15.78 17.65 15.81
CA ALA A 614 16.58 18.69 15.14
C ALA A 614 16.90 19.93 15.98
N PRO A 615 15.96 20.52 16.75
CA PRO A 615 16.28 21.68 17.59
C PRO A 615 17.33 21.37 18.66
N GLY A 616 17.23 20.19 19.31
CA GLY A 616 18.21 19.75 20.31
C GLY A 616 19.58 19.43 19.70
N MET A 617 19.61 18.89 18.48
CA MET A 617 20.86 18.63 17.76
C MET A 617 21.60 19.94 17.42
N ARG A 618 20.87 20.93 16.91
CA ARG A 618 21.45 22.25 16.60
C ARG A 618 21.98 22.95 17.85
N ALA A 619 21.27 22.85 18.97
CA ALA A 619 21.72 23.42 20.24
C ALA A 619 23.01 22.78 20.78
N ASN A 620 23.22 21.49 20.51
CA ASN A 620 24.37 20.73 21.01
C ASN A 620 25.54 20.65 20.01
N GLY A 621 25.45 21.30 18.84
CA GLY A 621 26.50 21.24 17.80
C GLY A 621 26.69 19.86 17.17
N LEU A 622 25.76 18.92 17.35
CA LEU A 622 25.86 17.52 16.89
C LEU A 622 25.42 17.34 15.43
N LEU A 623 25.80 18.28 14.54
CA LEU A 623 25.45 18.21 13.11
C LEU A 623 26.36 17.25 12.32
N ASP A 624 27.48 16.84 12.89
CA ASP A 624 28.46 15.96 12.25
C ASP A 624 28.18 14.49 12.61
N GLY A 625 27.80 13.68 11.61
CA GLY A 625 27.69 12.23 11.75
C GLY A 625 26.44 11.60 11.12
N ASP A 626 26.31 10.28 11.29
CA ASP A 626 25.16 9.50 10.80
C ASP A 626 23.95 9.61 11.74
N LEU A 627 23.11 10.63 11.51
CA LEU A 627 21.92 10.90 12.33
C LEU A 627 20.82 9.83 12.14
N ASP A 628 20.70 9.28 10.93
CA ASP A 628 19.71 8.26 10.62
C ASP A 628 19.95 6.99 11.44
N GLU A 629 21.19 6.49 11.47
CA GLU A 629 21.59 5.29 12.22
C GLU A 629 21.51 5.50 13.74
N THR A 630 21.79 6.73 14.21
CA THR A 630 21.78 7.07 15.64
C THR A 630 20.36 7.11 16.22
N TYR A 631 19.40 7.73 15.51
CA TYR A 631 18.07 8.02 16.06
C TYR A 631 16.97 7.10 15.54
N TYR A 632 17.25 6.27 14.53
CA TYR A 632 16.25 5.39 13.95
C TYR A 632 16.83 4.04 13.52
N LYS A 633 16.03 2.99 13.70
CA LYS A 633 16.42 1.63 13.32
C LYS A 633 16.44 1.44 11.80
N ALA A 634 17.20 0.47 11.32
CA ALA A 634 17.20 0.04 9.93
C ALA A 634 15.80 -0.40 9.45
N PHE A 635 15.56 -0.28 8.14
CA PHE A 635 14.35 -0.74 7.48
C PHE A 635 14.27 -2.27 7.51
N GLU A 636 13.07 -2.76 7.84
CA GLU A 636 12.75 -4.18 7.85
C GLU A 636 11.48 -4.39 7.02
N TYR A 637 11.63 -5.04 5.87
CA TYR A 637 10.50 -5.46 5.05
C TYR A 637 9.78 -6.64 5.70
N LYS A 638 8.44 -6.55 5.74
CA LYS A 638 7.57 -7.63 6.22
C LYS A 638 6.65 -8.07 5.10
N HIS A 639 6.80 -9.29 4.63
CA HIS A 639 5.91 -9.86 3.63
C HIS A 639 4.55 -10.20 4.27
N LEU A 640 3.46 -9.59 3.78
CA LEU A 640 2.09 -9.82 4.26
C LEU A 640 1.35 -10.90 3.45
N GLY A 641 2.03 -11.52 2.49
CA GLY A 641 1.42 -12.44 1.53
C GLY A 641 1.17 -11.80 0.16
N SER A 642 0.62 -12.60 -0.75
CA SER A 642 0.31 -12.27 -2.13
C SER A 642 -1.10 -12.74 -2.49
N LEU A 643 -1.81 -11.97 -3.32
CA LEU A 643 -3.17 -12.25 -3.75
C LEU A 643 -3.29 -12.07 -5.27
N ALA A 644 -3.96 -12.98 -5.95
CA ALA A 644 -4.28 -12.85 -7.37
C ALA A 644 -5.71 -13.30 -7.68
N TYR A 645 -6.39 -12.54 -8.53
CA TYR A 645 -7.64 -12.94 -9.17
C TYR A 645 -7.36 -13.90 -10.33
N VAL A 646 -8.13 -15.00 -10.42
CA VAL A 646 -7.95 -16.06 -11.43
C VAL A 646 -9.28 -16.47 -12.08
N GLY A 647 -10.18 -15.50 -12.28
CA GLY A 647 -11.43 -15.67 -13.04
C GLY A 647 -12.52 -16.31 -12.19
N ASN A 648 -13.45 -15.50 -11.67
CA ASN A 648 -14.50 -15.92 -10.71
C ASN A 648 -13.98 -16.71 -9.48
N ALA A 649 -12.68 -16.64 -9.23
CA ALA A 649 -11.91 -17.29 -8.17
C ALA A 649 -10.70 -16.43 -7.81
N ALA A 650 -10.08 -16.69 -6.65
CA ALA A 650 -8.89 -15.99 -6.22
C ALA A 650 -7.96 -16.92 -5.43
N VAL A 651 -6.66 -16.64 -5.49
CA VAL A 651 -5.59 -17.33 -4.75
C VAL A 651 -4.94 -16.40 -3.74
N PHE A 652 -4.58 -16.97 -2.59
CA PHE A 652 -3.99 -16.29 -1.45
C PHE A 652 -2.81 -17.12 -0.96
N ASP A 653 -1.63 -16.50 -0.94
CA ASP A 653 -0.43 -17.02 -0.30
C ASP A 653 -0.12 -16.10 0.89
N VAL A 654 -0.34 -16.56 2.12
CA VAL A 654 -0.16 -15.73 3.32
C VAL A 654 0.64 -16.50 4.37
N GLN A 655 1.93 -16.17 4.48
CA GLN A 655 2.81 -16.61 5.58
C GLN A 655 2.77 -18.13 5.86
N GLY A 656 2.78 -18.93 4.79
CA GLY A 656 2.74 -20.40 4.86
C GLY A 656 1.32 -20.99 4.95
N PHE A 657 0.29 -20.17 4.86
CA PHE A 657 -1.09 -20.60 4.64
C PHE A 657 -1.52 -20.27 3.21
N ASN A 658 -1.81 -21.32 2.44
CA ASN A 658 -2.24 -21.21 1.05
C ASN A 658 -3.74 -21.47 0.97
N PHE A 659 -4.48 -20.56 0.33
CA PHE A 659 -5.91 -20.68 0.13
C PHE A 659 -6.29 -20.30 -1.30
N ALA A 660 -6.97 -21.20 -1.98
CA ALA A 660 -7.60 -20.94 -3.26
C ALA A 660 -9.09 -21.23 -3.16
N GLY A 661 -9.92 -20.42 -3.82
CA GLY A 661 -11.36 -20.67 -3.83
C GLY A 661 -12.10 -19.89 -4.90
N GLY A 662 -13.37 -20.24 -5.10
CA GLY A 662 -14.26 -19.56 -6.03
C GLY A 662 -14.75 -18.20 -5.51
N ILE A 663 -16.04 -17.92 -5.70
CA ILE A 663 -16.66 -16.61 -5.41
C ILE A 663 -16.41 -16.09 -3.99
N ALA A 664 -16.41 -16.94 -2.97
CA ALA A 664 -16.12 -16.51 -1.59
C ALA A 664 -14.70 -15.92 -1.46
N ALA A 665 -13.72 -16.52 -2.16
CA ALA A 665 -12.35 -16.03 -2.21
C ALA A 665 -12.26 -14.70 -2.97
N VAL A 666 -13.05 -14.52 -4.04
CA VAL A 666 -13.16 -13.23 -4.75
C VAL A 666 -13.65 -12.12 -3.82
N TYR A 667 -14.65 -12.37 -2.98
CA TYR A 667 -15.10 -11.38 -2.00
C TYR A 667 -14.05 -11.07 -0.93
N LEU A 668 -13.26 -12.05 -0.50
CA LEU A 668 -12.12 -11.82 0.38
C LEU A 668 -11.04 -10.95 -0.30
N TRP A 669 -10.76 -11.21 -1.58
CA TRP A 669 -9.79 -10.47 -2.39
C TRP A 669 -10.25 -9.01 -2.56
N ARG A 670 -11.53 -8.80 -2.90
CA ARG A 670 -12.16 -7.47 -2.96
C ARG A 670 -12.07 -6.75 -1.61
N SER A 671 -12.34 -7.46 -0.52
CA SER A 671 -12.31 -6.88 0.84
C SER A 671 -10.90 -6.45 1.24
N ALA A 672 -9.88 -7.23 0.91
CA ALA A 672 -8.48 -6.89 1.20
C ALA A 672 -8.07 -5.60 0.49
N TYR A 673 -8.32 -5.49 -0.82
CA TYR A 673 -7.97 -4.28 -1.57
C TYR A 673 -8.88 -3.08 -1.24
N PHE A 674 -10.16 -3.31 -0.94
CA PHE A 674 -11.06 -2.27 -0.42
C PHE A 674 -10.51 -1.63 0.87
N ALA A 675 -10.01 -2.45 1.79
CA ALA A 675 -9.40 -1.98 3.03
C ALA A 675 -8.10 -1.20 2.77
N GLN A 676 -7.30 -1.60 1.77
CA GLN A 676 -6.06 -0.93 1.39
C GLN A 676 -6.25 0.36 0.58
N SER A 677 -7.44 0.59 0.02
CA SER A 677 -7.74 1.79 -0.76
C SER A 677 -7.47 3.09 0.02
N VAL A 678 -7.03 4.13 -0.70
CA VAL A 678 -6.37 5.31 -0.12
C VAL A 678 -7.33 6.27 0.58
N SER A 679 -8.55 6.44 0.09
CA SER A 679 -9.52 7.41 0.61
C SER A 679 -10.91 6.79 0.80
N LEU A 680 -11.77 7.46 1.58
CA LEU A 680 -13.18 7.08 1.67
C LEU A 680 -13.91 7.25 0.33
N ARG A 681 -13.50 8.27 -0.45
CA ARG A 681 -14.01 8.52 -1.80
C ARG A 681 -13.77 7.32 -2.70
N THR A 682 -12.53 6.84 -2.82
CA THR A 682 -12.21 5.69 -3.68
C THR A 682 -12.94 4.42 -3.21
N ARG A 683 -13.06 4.20 -1.91
CA ARG A 683 -13.85 3.07 -1.36
C ARG A 683 -15.32 3.14 -1.79
N PHE A 684 -15.96 4.29 -1.67
CA PHE A 684 -17.34 4.47 -2.09
C PHE A 684 -17.49 4.21 -3.61
N LEU A 685 -16.58 4.75 -4.42
CA LEU A 685 -16.59 4.55 -5.86
C LEU A 685 -16.40 3.07 -6.25
N LEU A 686 -15.46 2.36 -5.62
CA LEU A 686 -15.26 0.92 -5.84
C LEU A 686 -16.51 0.10 -5.49
N PHE A 687 -17.16 0.42 -4.37
CA PHE A 687 -18.42 -0.22 -3.99
C PHE A 687 -19.51 0.02 -5.05
N MET A 688 -19.66 1.26 -5.51
CA MET A 688 -20.63 1.63 -6.54
C MET A 688 -20.34 0.92 -7.88
N ASP A 689 -19.08 0.78 -8.26
CA ASP A 689 -18.70 0.06 -9.48
C ASP A 689 -19.06 -1.42 -9.41
N TRP A 690 -18.75 -2.09 -8.29
CA TRP A 690 -19.16 -3.48 -8.10
C TRP A 690 -20.68 -3.65 -8.05
N ALA A 691 -21.40 -2.70 -7.46
CA ALA A 691 -22.86 -2.70 -7.45
C ALA A 691 -23.44 -2.51 -8.86
N LYS A 692 -22.94 -1.53 -9.63
CA LYS A 692 -23.31 -1.32 -11.04
C LYS A 692 -23.04 -2.58 -11.86
N ARG A 693 -21.84 -3.16 -11.76
CA ARG A 693 -21.48 -4.41 -12.46
C ARG A 693 -22.44 -5.54 -12.14
N ALA A 694 -22.79 -5.70 -10.86
CA ALA A 694 -23.70 -6.76 -10.43
C ALA A 694 -25.14 -6.57 -10.93
N LEU A 695 -25.61 -5.33 -11.06
CA LEU A 695 -26.98 -5.01 -11.48
C LEU A 695 -27.13 -4.92 -13.00
N PHE A 696 -26.13 -4.39 -13.71
CA PHE A 696 -26.24 -4.00 -15.11
C PHE A 696 -25.21 -4.66 -16.04
N GLY A 697 -24.24 -5.41 -15.50
CA GLY A 697 -23.10 -5.93 -16.28
C GLY A 697 -21.98 -4.90 -16.42
N ARG A 698 -20.94 -5.25 -17.20
CA ARG A 698 -19.84 -4.33 -17.52
C ARG A 698 -20.27 -3.32 -18.58
N ASP A 699 -19.64 -2.15 -18.56
CA ASP A 699 -19.85 -1.15 -19.61
C ASP A 699 -19.05 -1.50 -20.88
N MET A 700 -19.72 -1.62 -22.01
CA MET A 700 -19.17 -2.03 -23.31
C MET A 700 -18.91 -0.85 -24.27
N MET A 701 -18.82 0.39 -23.77
CA MET A 701 -18.45 1.57 -24.58
C MET A 701 -16.93 1.73 -24.77
N ASP A 702 -16.49 2.21 -25.95
CA ASP A 702 -15.08 2.36 -26.36
C ASP A 702 -14.42 3.69 -25.95
N LEU A 703 -14.90 4.31 -24.85
CA LEU A 703 -14.53 5.66 -24.35
C LEU A 703 -13.03 5.93 -24.18
#